data_AF-A0A935DAI0-F1
#
_entry.id   AF-A0A935DAI0-F1
#
_cell.length_a   1.000
_cell.length_b   1.000
_cell.length_c   1.000
_cell.angle_alpha   90.00
_cell.angle_beta   90.00
_cell.angle_gamma   90.00
#
_symmetry.space_group_name_H-M   'P 1'
#
loop_
_entity.id
_entity.type
_entity.pdbx_description
1 polymer ?
#
loop_
_entity_poly.entity_id
_entity_poly.type
_entity_poly.pdbx_seq_one_letter_code
_entity_poly.pdbx_strand_id
1 'polypeptide(L)'
;MLLPLALGVLLQAAPFAPMEYPGADPALGERIRTLCPLPTTLNRAALVANEERLAARVRDARRSVTGVQWRELACGRALLQIIDAPSARGSHLMSPGTSWGAGAIDGALRALALAPADRPAGELLALLTTADAEPEDLPRLAALMRAAVDSGVRAPVVLRACSDFAVRSGDAASTHACADTALAAGLDSTWHLLRLTRQAFREGDSLGGVAHFIDGAGAAHDTLAQLDVDWHLQWFVSPAERAAWSEVDDSSRGTWVRDRLIERDVRDGRPPGSRLAEHFARLEHVEKNFRLSIPSESRSASRSKAGVFQGVTETGESTNGTTWNEYRRWQVDFDDRGVIYMRFGAPDKIAVNTPAAGARAYMTWRYDIDGTPMFVTFGEVDYDGSAGTTTLMTGIVGTWQCGLDQWRCSMAERGAIPQEQVQRLREADREYIGIATTKDDNSPPSQRPIHAVAQLAQLWDPVSEEPLAVIAYGLRLGDLNVVKDSAGRESARVLLALARWHPLTAEWKEDSLTREFLVPKARSSETHLTGFATLAGVGGVGSWGLTAAQPDRRWGRAYGTAVPNRGDAVALSSLIVAPESRGLSWVLRSERIYLSPGGTIKRGEPLHLFYQVRAQGAIAAAGTTIEVRSVAEGAEQPAAIQVSFTGELPDGVTGVNRILDLSQLKPGRYSMEVRVGDKTGALLARRTVILDLE
;
A
#
# COMPACT_ATOMS: atom_id res chain seq x y z
N MET A 1 -10.68 38.05 -28.71
CA MET A 1 -10.28 36.88 -29.53
C MET A 1 -8.80 36.60 -29.26
N LEU A 2 -8.50 35.97 -28.12
CA LEU A 2 -7.17 35.53 -27.70
C LEU A 2 -7.39 34.24 -26.88
N LEU A 3 -7.06 33.09 -27.47
CA LEU A 3 -7.02 31.79 -26.79
C LEU A 3 -5.87 31.80 -25.77
N PRO A 4 -6.04 31.29 -24.54
CA PRO A 4 -4.90 30.91 -23.74
C PRO A 4 -4.39 29.55 -24.25
N LEU A 5 -3.11 29.49 -24.63
CA LEU A 5 -2.36 28.25 -24.75
C LEU A 5 -2.33 27.58 -23.38
N ALA A 6 -3.17 26.57 -23.18
CA ALA A 6 -2.99 25.60 -22.12
C ALA A 6 -1.74 24.78 -22.47
N LEU A 7 -0.59 25.13 -21.91
CA LEU A 7 0.55 24.23 -21.83
C LEU A 7 0.12 23.05 -20.93
N GLY A 8 -0.42 22.01 -21.55
CA GLY A 8 -0.61 20.71 -20.93
C GLY A 8 0.75 20.11 -20.65
N VAL A 9 1.31 20.41 -19.48
CA VAL A 9 2.42 19.64 -18.92
C VAL A 9 1.84 18.27 -18.58
N LEU A 10 1.90 17.34 -19.53
CA LEU A 10 1.75 15.91 -19.29
C LEU A 10 2.95 15.46 -18.47
N LEU A 11 2.94 15.77 -17.17
CA LEU A 11 3.73 15.08 -16.17
C LEU A 11 3.18 13.65 -16.11
N GLN A 12 3.62 12.80 -17.03
CA GLN A 12 3.61 11.35 -16.86
C GLN A 12 4.66 11.01 -15.80
N ALA A 13 4.46 11.51 -14.57
CA ALA A 13 5.19 11.02 -13.43
C ALA A 13 4.71 9.58 -13.24
N ALA A 14 5.58 8.60 -13.56
CA ALA A 14 5.40 7.28 -12.98
C ALA A 14 5.32 7.52 -11.46
N PRO A 15 4.22 7.15 -10.79
CA PRO A 15 4.03 7.54 -9.38
C PRO A 15 5.07 6.91 -8.44
N PHE A 16 5.83 5.93 -8.94
CA PHE A 16 6.88 5.25 -8.22
C PHE A 16 8.14 5.12 -9.08
N ALA A 17 9.30 5.23 -8.43
CA ALA A 17 10.57 4.83 -9.03
C ALA A 17 10.52 3.33 -9.37
N PRO A 18 11.13 2.90 -10.48
CA PRO A 18 11.15 1.49 -10.83
C PRO A 18 11.80 0.66 -9.72
N MET A 19 11.17 -0.46 -9.38
CA MET A 19 11.67 -1.36 -8.34
C MET A 19 11.64 -2.80 -8.83
N GLU A 20 12.65 -3.56 -8.44
CA GLU A 20 12.75 -5.00 -8.70
C GLU A 20 12.46 -5.77 -7.42
N TYR A 21 11.99 -7.01 -7.59
CA TYR A 21 11.87 -7.94 -6.49
C TYR A 21 13.17 -8.01 -5.67
N PRO A 22 13.09 -7.99 -4.33
CA PRO A 22 14.29 -7.94 -3.52
C PRO A 22 15.08 -9.24 -3.62
N GLY A 23 16.41 -9.13 -3.57
CA GLY A 23 17.32 -10.28 -3.72
C GLY A 23 18.12 -10.31 -5.02
N ALA A 24 17.85 -9.40 -5.95
CA ALA A 24 18.74 -9.14 -7.07
C ALA A 24 20.06 -8.54 -6.55
N ASP A 25 21.18 -9.24 -6.74
CA ASP A 25 22.50 -8.77 -6.34
C ASP A 25 23.10 -7.91 -7.47
N PRO A 26 23.19 -6.57 -7.32
CA PRO A 26 23.76 -5.72 -8.37
C PRO A 26 25.24 -6.02 -8.63
N ALA A 27 25.91 -6.69 -7.69
CA ALA A 27 27.30 -7.12 -7.79
C ALA A 27 27.44 -8.61 -8.17
N LEU A 28 26.38 -9.26 -8.65
CA LEU A 28 26.38 -10.70 -9.00
C LEU A 28 27.59 -11.10 -9.86
N GLY A 29 27.88 -10.31 -10.91
CA GLY A 29 29.00 -10.57 -11.81
C GLY A 29 30.37 -10.48 -11.12
N GLU A 30 30.55 -9.53 -10.20
CA GLU A 30 31.79 -9.39 -9.42
C GLU A 30 31.94 -10.53 -8.40
N ARG A 31 30.85 -10.89 -7.70
CA ARG A 31 30.87 -11.99 -6.73
C ARG A 31 31.17 -13.33 -7.37
N ILE A 32 30.57 -13.63 -8.53
CA ILE A 32 30.89 -14.85 -9.26
C ILE A 32 32.35 -14.84 -9.72
N ARG A 33 32.91 -13.71 -10.17
CA ARG A 33 34.35 -13.62 -10.52
C ARG A 33 35.25 -13.89 -9.32
N THR A 34 34.89 -13.40 -8.14
CA THR A 34 35.62 -13.65 -6.89
C THR A 34 35.53 -15.12 -6.48
N LEU A 35 34.36 -15.74 -6.66
CA LEU A 35 34.12 -17.13 -6.29
C LEU A 35 34.74 -18.14 -7.27
N CYS A 36 34.81 -17.77 -8.54
CA CYS A 36 35.28 -18.60 -9.64
C CYS A 36 36.61 -18.07 -10.20
N PRO A 37 37.76 -18.40 -9.56
CA PRO A 37 39.05 -17.91 -10.00
C PRO A 37 39.39 -18.46 -11.39
N LEU A 38 39.74 -17.56 -12.32
CA LEU A 38 40.18 -17.89 -13.67
C LEU A 38 41.69 -17.70 -13.84
N PRO A 39 42.31 -18.39 -14.81
CA PRO A 39 43.60 -17.98 -15.36
C PRO A 39 43.47 -16.58 -15.99
N THR A 40 44.56 -15.81 -15.95
CA THR A 40 44.66 -14.35 -16.10
C THR A 40 44.08 -13.67 -17.36
N THR A 41 43.39 -14.36 -18.28
CA THR A 41 42.79 -13.76 -19.48
C THR A 41 41.29 -14.06 -19.63
N LEU A 42 40.47 -13.02 -19.46
CA LEU A 42 39.00 -13.01 -19.61
C LEU A 42 38.55 -12.88 -21.09
N ASN A 43 39.23 -13.53 -22.05
CA ASN A 43 38.71 -13.50 -23.43
C ASN A 43 37.70 -14.66 -23.64
N ARG A 44 36.64 -14.38 -24.41
CA ARG A 44 35.52 -15.32 -24.62
C ARG A 44 36.00 -16.69 -25.14
N ALA A 45 36.95 -16.71 -26.07
CA ALA A 45 37.45 -17.95 -26.65
C ALA A 45 38.17 -18.83 -25.63
N ALA A 46 38.96 -18.23 -24.73
CA ALA A 46 39.64 -18.94 -23.64
C ALA A 46 38.65 -19.51 -22.62
N LEU A 47 37.56 -18.80 -22.32
CA LEU A 47 36.52 -19.30 -21.42
C LEU A 47 35.76 -20.49 -22.01
N VAL A 48 35.41 -20.43 -23.30
CA VAL A 48 34.77 -21.57 -24.00
C VAL A 48 35.71 -22.78 -24.02
N ALA A 49 36.98 -22.59 -24.40
CA ALA A 49 37.96 -23.69 -24.41
C ALA A 49 38.19 -24.28 -23.00
N ASN A 50 38.18 -23.44 -21.96
CA ASN A 50 38.27 -23.90 -20.59
C ASN A 50 37.03 -24.71 -20.17
N GLU A 51 35.83 -24.25 -20.53
CA GLU A 51 34.58 -24.98 -20.26
C GLU A 51 34.57 -26.34 -20.94
N GLU A 52 34.92 -26.42 -22.23
CA GLU A 52 34.99 -27.68 -22.99
C GLU A 52 35.95 -28.69 -22.34
N ARG A 53 37.11 -28.20 -21.88
CA ARG A 53 38.10 -29.02 -21.15
C ARG A 53 37.56 -29.53 -19.83
N LEU A 54 36.84 -28.70 -19.07
CA LEU A 54 36.21 -29.08 -17.80
C LEU A 54 35.08 -30.09 -18.03
N ALA A 55 34.25 -29.88 -19.05
CA ALA A 55 33.16 -30.78 -19.41
C ALA A 55 33.68 -32.15 -19.87
N ALA A 56 34.76 -32.18 -20.66
CA ALA A 56 35.44 -33.42 -21.03
C ALA A 56 35.98 -34.16 -19.80
N ARG A 57 36.63 -33.45 -18.86
CA ARG A 57 37.13 -34.04 -17.61
C ARG A 57 36.02 -34.71 -16.79
N VAL A 58 34.87 -34.06 -16.65
CA VAL A 58 33.70 -34.62 -15.96
C VAL A 58 33.16 -35.85 -16.69
N ARG A 59 32.99 -35.76 -18.02
CA ARG A 59 32.53 -36.89 -18.83
C ARG A 59 33.45 -38.11 -18.72
N ASP A 60 34.75 -37.89 -18.80
CA ASP A 60 35.76 -38.95 -18.86
C ASP A 60 35.94 -39.63 -17.49
N ALA A 61 35.68 -38.91 -16.39
CA ALA A 61 35.68 -39.47 -15.04
C ALA A 61 34.52 -40.45 -14.77
N ARG A 62 33.45 -40.44 -15.58
CA ARG A 62 32.28 -41.35 -15.52
C ARG A 62 31.71 -41.57 -14.11
N ARG A 63 32.16 -42.61 -13.39
CA ARG A 63 31.66 -43.01 -12.05
C ARG A 63 32.49 -42.45 -10.89
N SER A 64 33.65 -41.88 -11.13
CA SER A 64 34.53 -41.31 -10.11
C SER A 64 34.54 -39.78 -10.13
N VAL A 65 33.47 -39.17 -10.61
CA VAL A 65 33.35 -37.70 -10.68
C VAL A 65 33.21 -37.15 -9.27
N THR A 66 34.01 -36.14 -8.93
CA THR A 66 33.98 -35.49 -7.62
C THR A 66 33.13 -34.22 -7.63
N GLY A 67 32.68 -33.78 -6.46
CA GLY A 67 31.98 -32.49 -6.32
C GLY A 67 32.82 -31.31 -6.82
N VAL A 68 34.15 -31.36 -6.60
CA VAL A 68 35.10 -30.34 -7.09
C VAL A 68 35.09 -30.23 -8.61
N GLN A 69 35.07 -31.34 -9.34
CA GLN A 69 35.04 -31.32 -10.81
C GLN A 69 33.75 -30.70 -11.35
N TRP A 70 32.60 -31.02 -10.73
CA TRP A 70 31.33 -30.39 -11.07
C TRP A 70 31.31 -28.89 -10.76
N ARG A 71 31.88 -28.49 -9.61
CA ARG A 71 32.00 -27.08 -9.23
C ARG A 71 32.88 -26.29 -10.20
N GLU A 72 34.02 -26.82 -10.61
CA GLU A 72 34.89 -26.17 -11.60
C GLU A 72 34.14 -25.93 -12.92
N LEU A 73 33.42 -26.96 -13.40
CA LEU A 73 32.58 -26.84 -14.60
C LEU A 73 31.48 -25.79 -14.44
N ALA A 74 30.78 -25.79 -13.30
CA ALA A 74 29.76 -24.79 -12.98
C ALA A 74 30.32 -23.36 -13.02
N CYS A 75 31.51 -23.16 -12.43
CA CYS A 75 32.20 -21.88 -12.47
C CYS A 75 32.52 -21.42 -13.89
N GLY A 76 33.06 -22.31 -14.74
CA GLY A 76 33.33 -22.00 -16.15
C GLY A 76 32.09 -21.51 -16.90
N ARG A 77 30.95 -22.16 -16.66
CA ARG A 77 29.65 -21.79 -17.26
C ARG A 77 29.08 -20.50 -16.69
N ALA A 78 29.17 -20.28 -15.39
CA ALA A 78 28.71 -19.05 -14.75
C ALA A 78 29.47 -17.81 -15.28
N LEU A 79 30.78 -17.95 -15.51
CA LEU A 79 31.59 -16.90 -16.10
C LEU A 79 31.23 -16.61 -17.55
N LEU A 80 30.91 -17.64 -18.34
CA LEU A 80 30.37 -17.48 -19.71
C LEU A 80 29.02 -16.76 -19.72
N GLN A 81 28.16 -17.03 -18.74
CA GLN A 81 26.88 -16.32 -18.58
C GLN A 81 27.09 -14.83 -18.31
N ILE A 82 28.02 -14.46 -17.43
CA ILE A 82 28.25 -13.05 -17.05
C ILE A 82 28.79 -12.21 -18.19
N ILE A 83 29.54 -12.81 -19.11
CA ILE A 83 30.05 -12.10 -20.31
C ILE A 83 29.08 -12.16 -21.49
N ASP A 84 27.85 -12.63 -21.27
CA ASP A 84 26.81 -12.80 -22.29
C ASP A 84 27.33 -13.56 -23.53
N ALA A 85 28.05 -14.66 -23.28
CA ALA A 85 28.50 -15.50 -24.37
C ALA A 85 27.28 -16.24 -24.98
N PRO A 86 27.07 -16.19 -26.30
CA PRO A 86 26.10 -17.05 -26.97
C PRO A 86 26.23 -18.49 -26.51
N SER A 87 25.11 -19.10 -26.13
CA SER A 87 25.04 -20.52 -25.79
C SER A 87 25.59 -21.33 -26.96
N ALA A 88 26.55 -22.23 -26.69
CA ALA A 88 27.06 -23.13 -27.72
C ALA A 88 25.92 -24.02 -28.25
N ARG A 89 25.95 -24.39 -29.54
CA ARG A 89 24.96 -25.31 -30.16
C ARG A 89 25.00 -26.75 -29.58
N GLY A 90 25.71 -26.96 -28.47
CA GLY A 90 25.86 -28.21 -27.74
C GLY A 90 27.25 -28.25 -27.09
N SER A 91 27.37 -27.80 -25.83
CA SER A 91 28.53 -28.17 -25.01
C SER A 91 28.36 -29.61 -24.52
N HIS A 92 29.46 -30.31 -24.26
CA HIS A 92 29.41 -31.62 -23.63
C HIS A 92 28.66 -31.50 -22.28
N LEU A 93 27.71 -32.41 -22.03
CA LEU A 93 26.87 -32.41 -20.82
C LEU A 93 25.88 -31.22 -20.73
N MET A 94 25.55 -30.57 -21.85
CA MET A 94 24.40 -29.65 -21.96
C MET A 94 23.52 -30.06 -23.14
N SER A 95 22.20 -29.99 -22.94
CA SER A 95 21.26 -30.17 -24.05
C SER A 95 21.35 -28.99 -25.02
N PRO A 96 21.15 -29.20 -26.33
CA PRO A 96 21.03 -28.09 -27.28
C PRO A 96 19.94 -27.11 -26.83
N GLY A 97 20.26 -25.82 -26.79
CA GLY A 97 19.33 -24.76 -26.36
C GLY A 97 19.41 -24.39 -24.88
N THR A 98 20.17 -25.13 -24.05
CA THR A 98 20.41 -24.74 -22.65
C THR A 98 21.36 -23.54 -22.57
N SER A 99 20.98 -22.51 -21.80
CA SER A 99 21.82 -21.34 -21.54
C SER A 99 23.03 -21.68 -20.65
N TRP A 100 24.07 -20.85 -20.67
CA TRP A 100 25.23 -21.03 -19.78
C TRP A 100 24.84 -20.95 -18.31
N GLY A 101 23.92 -20.05 -17.95
CA GLY A 101 23.34 -19.96 -16.60
C GLY A 101 22.69 -21.27 -16.15
N ALA A 102 21.79 -21.84 -16.95
CA ALA A 102 21.14 -23.11 -16.62
C ALA A 102 22.15 -24.26 -16.51
N GLY A 103 23.16 -24.30 -17.41
CA GLY A 103 24.24 -25.28 -17.34
C GLY A 103 25.15 -25.12 -16.11
N ALA A 104 25.33 -23.89 -15.61
CA ALA A 104 26.05 -23.59 -14.38
C ALA A 104 25.28 -24.05 -13.14
N ILE A 105 23.96 -23.81 -13.12
CA ILE A 105 23.05 -24.27 -12.07
C ILE A 105 23.08 -25.81 -11.97
N ASP A 106 22.93 -26.55 -13.08
CA ASP A 106 23.02 -28.03 -13.06
C ASP A 106 24.38 -28.52 -12.54
N GLY A 107 25.48 -27.88 -12.94
CA GLY A 107 26.81 -28.21 -12.44
C GLY A 107 26.94 -28.01 -10.93
N ALA A 108 26.48 -26.86 -10.42
CA ALA A 108 26.54 -26.54 -9.00
C ALA A 108 25.61 -27.43 -8.16
N LEU A 109 24.41 -27.76 -8.68
CA LEU A 109 23.50 -28.75 -8.10
C LEU A 109 24.17 -30.11 -7.91
N ARG A 110 24.87 -30.62 -8.94
CA ARG A 110 25.57 -31.90 -8.87
C ARG A 110 26.76 -31.87 -7.92
N ALA A 111 27.49 -30.75 -7.88
CA ALA A 111 28.59 -30.56 -6.94
C ALA A 111 28.09 -30.67 -5.49
N LEU A 112 27.02 -29.95 -5.16
CA LEU A 112 26.47 -29.90 -3.80
C LEU A 112 25.80 -31.23 -3.41
N ALA A 113 25.17 -31.94 -4.35
CA ALA A 113 24.62 -33.27 -4.11
C ALA A 113 25.70 -34.32 -3.73
N LEU A 114 26.92 -34.19 -4.27
CA LEU A 114 28.05 -35.08 -3.95
C LEU A 114 28.81 -34.63 -2.69
N ALA A 115 28.86 -33.33 -2.42
CA ALA A 115 29.57 -32.75 -1.28
C ALA A 115 28.77 -31.59 -0.66
N PRO A 116 27.78 -31.87 0.21
CA PRO A 116 26.94 -30.83 0.81
C PRO A 116 27.71 -29.77 1.61
N ALA A 117 28.88 -30.12 2.17
CA ALA A 117 29.77 -29.20 2.87
C ALA A 117 30.65 -28.31 1.95
N ASP A 118 30.57 -28.46 0.61
CA ASP A 118 31.32 -27.65 -0.35
C ASP A 118 30.76 -26.22 -0.40
N ARG A 119 31.25 -25.37 0.51
CA ARG A 119 30.84 -23.97 0.65
C ARG A 119 30.88 -23.21 -0.69
N PRO A 120 31.97 -23.23 -1.49
CA PRO A 120 31.98 -22.55 -2.79
C PRO A 120 30.92 -23.04 -3.78
N ALA A 121 30.60 -24.34 -3.81
CA ALA A 121 29.52 -24.85 -4.64
C ALA A 121 28.15 -24.34 -4.17
N GLY A 122 27.93 -24.30 -2.85
CA GLY A 122 26.72 -23.73 -2.24
C GLY A 122 26.55 -22.25 -2.56
N GLU A 123 27.60 -21.44 -2.38
CA GLU A 123 27.58 -20.01 -2.69
C GLU A 123 27.29 -19.75 -4.18
N LEU A 124 27.90 -20.52 -5.09
CA LEU A 124 27.68 -20.38 -6.53
C LEU A 124 26.25 -20.71 -6.91
N LEU A 125 25.73 -21.84 -6.42
CA LEU A 125 24.36 -22.24 -6.68
C LEU A 125 23.38 -21.19 -6.15
N ALA A 126 23.58 -20.73 -4.92
CA ALA A 126 22.75 -19.71 -4.30
C ALA A 126 22.74 -18.42 -5.12
N LEU A 127 23.91 -17.87 -5.49
CA LEU A 127 24.01 -16.65 -6.31
C LEU A 127 23.27 -16.77 -7.64
N LEU A 128 23.42 -17.90 -8.35
CA LEU A 128 22.80 -18.12 -9.65
C LEU A 128 21.28 -18.26 -9.55
N THR A 129 20.79 -18.93 -8.49
CA THR A 129 19.38 -19.30 -8.37
C THR A 129 18.54 -18.27 -7.62
N THR A 130 19.11 -17.44 -6.76
CA THR A 130 18.38 -16.29 -6.17
C THR A 130 18.24 -15.14 -7.15
N ALA A 131 19.18 -15.01 -8.10
CA ALA A 131 19.07 -14.07 -9.21
C ALA A 131 18.09 -14.55 -10.30
N ASP A 132 17.84 -15.86 -10.37
CA ASP A 132 16.82 -16.44 -11.23
C ASP A 132 15.44 -16.26 -10.59
N ALA A 133 14.52 -15.67 -11.34
CA ALA A 133 13.15 -15.53 -10.87
C ALA A 133 12.45 -16.89 -10.80
N GLU A 134 12.74 -17.80 -11.74
CA GLU A 134 12.01 -19.07 -11.88
C GLU A 134 12.97 -20.25 -11.90
N PRO A 135 13.68 -20.48 -10.78
CA PRO A 135 14.57 -21.60 -10.71
C PRO A 135 13.75 -22.90 -10.80
N GLU A 136 14.19 -23.79 -11.68
CA GLU A 136 13.56 -25.10 -11.85
C GLU A 136 13.69 -25.94 -10.58
N ASP A 137 12.65 -26.72 -10.25
CA ASP A 137 12.64 -27.68 -9.13
C ASP A 137 12.96 -27.05 -7.75
N LEU A 138 12.16 -26.04 -7.37
CA LEU A 138 12.22 -25.37 -6.06
C LEU A 138 12.35 -26.33 -4.86
N PRO A 139 11.58 -27.43 -4.75
CA PRO A 139 11.71 -28.36 -3.63
C PRO A 139 13.11 -28.98 -3.53
N ARG A 140 13.72 -29.34 -4.67
CA ARG A 140 15.09 -29.88 -4.69
C ARG A 140 16.13 -28.83 -4.30
N LEU A 141 15.98 -27.60 -4.77
CA LEU A 141 16.86 -26.49 -4.40
C LEU A 141 16.79 -26.21 -2.89
N ALA A 142 15.58 -26.17 -2.33
CA ALA A 142 15.36 -26.01 -0.90
C ALA A 142 16.06 -27.12 -0.10
N ALA A 143 15.86 -28.39 -0.49
CA ALA A 143 16.47 -29.54 0.19
C ALA A 143 18.01 -29.51 0.14
N LEU A 144 18.60 -29.13 -1.00
CA LEU A 144 20.06 -29.05 -1.15
C LEU A 144 20.66 -27.89 -0.34
N MET A 145 20.02 -26.71 -0.34
CA MET A 145 20.45 -25.60 0.49
C MET A 145 20.34 -25.94 1.97
N ARG A 146 19.26 -26.60 2.38
CA ARG A 146 19.09 -27.09 3.76
C ARG A 146 20.21 -28.06 4.15
N ALA A 147 20.51 -29.04 3.29
CA ALA A 147 21.59 -30.00 3.52
C ALA A 147 22.96 -29.34 3.65
N ALA A 148 23.24 -28.29 2.86
CA ALA A 148 24.47 -27.52 2.97
C ALA A 148 24.55 -26.78 4.31
N VAL A 149 23.46 -26.15 4.73
CA VAL A 149 23.34 -25.48 6.04
C VAL A 149 23.52 -26.50 7.18
N ASP A 150 22.91 -27.68 7.10
CA ASP A 150 23.10 -28.75 8.10
C ASP A 150 24.52 -29.30 8.13
N SER A 151 25.21 -29.26 6.99
CA SER A 151 26.62 -29.65 6.88
C SER A 151 27.60 -28.55 7.33
N GLY A 152 27.10 -27.45 7.89
CA GLY A 152 27.90 -26.38 8.49
C GLY A 152 28.23 -25.22 7.55
N VAL A 153 27.67 -25.16 6.34
CA VAL A 153 27.83 -23.99 5.47
C VAL A 153 27.01 -22.82 6.03
N ARG A 154 27.69 -21.73 6.38
CA ARG A 154 27.10 -20.51 6.99
C ARG A 154 27.30 -19.25 6.13
N ALA A 155 27.53 -19.40 4.83
CA ALA A 155 27.67 -18.26 3.95
C ALA A 155 26.33 -17.48 3.87
N PRO A 156 26.32 -16.13 3.95
CA PRO A 156 25.07 -15.35 3.96
C PRO A 156 24.15 -15.66 2.76
N VAL A 157 24.71 -15.71 1.54
CA VAL A 157 23.94 -16.02 0.33
C VAL A 157 23.31 -17.42 0.34
N VAL A 158 23.98 -18.40 0.96
CA VAL A 158 23.45 -19.77 1.10
C VAL A 158 22.28 -19.79 2.08
N LEU A 159 22.39 -19.07 3.20
CA LEU A 159 21.30 -18.95 4.16
C LEU A 159 20.10 -18.23 3.53
N ARG A 160 20.32 -17.10 2.82
CA ARG A 160 19.28 -16.39 2.07
C ARG A 160 18.53 -17.33 1.12
N ALA A 161 19.28 -18.04 0.28
CA ALA A 161 18.74 -19.01 -0.68
C ALA A 161 17.97 -20.14 0.02
N CYS A 162 18.51 -20.68 1.13
CA CYS A 162 17.83 -21.70 1.90
C CYS A 162 16.45 -21.23 2.37
N SER A 163 16.37 -20.08 3.04
CA SER A 163 15.09 -19.57 3.54
C SER A 163 14.13 -19.18 2.41
N ASP A 164 14.64 -18.63 1.30
CA ASP A 164 13.80 -18.20 0.17
C ASP A 164 13.20 -19.41 -0.58
N PHE A 165 14.00 -20.43 -0.85
CA PHE A 165 13.51 -21.64 -1.52
C PHE A 165 12.61 -22.47 -0.60
N ALA A 166 12.93 -22.56 0.69
CA ALA A 166 12.07 -23.22 1.66
C ALA A 166 10.70 -22.54 1.74
N VAL A 167 10.64 -21.21 1.84
CA VAL A 167 9.34 -20.52 1.85
C VAL A 167 8.65 -20.67 0.50
N ARG A 168 9.32 -20.53 -0.64
CA ARG A 168 8.65 -20.68 -1.94
C ARG A 168 8.13 -22.10 -2.22
N SER A 169 8.79 -23.13 -1.69
CA SER A 169 8.36 -24.53 -1.79
C SER A 169 7.32 -24.96 -0.75
N GLY A 170 7.06 -24.13 0.26
CA GLY A 170 6.13 -24.43 1.36
C GLY A 170 6.72 -25.31 2.45
N ASP A 171 8.05 -25.45 2.52
CA ASP A 171 8.74 -26.15 3.61
C ASP A 171 8.94 -25.23 4.82
N ALA A 172 7.93 -25.22 5.69
CA ALA A 172 7.91 -24.44 6.93
C ALA A 172 9.13 -24.70 7.81
N ALA A 173 9.45 -25.99 8.04
CA ALA A 173 10.51 -26.40 8.95
C ALA A 173 11.88 -25.93 8.46
N SER A 174 12.16 -26.05 7.17
CA SER A 174 13.40 -25.54 6.59
C SER A 174 13.45 -24.01 6.57
N THR A 175 12.31 -23.34 6.42
CA THR A 175 12.23 -21.87 6.46
C THR A 175 12.67 -21.36 7.83
N HIS A 176 12.09 -21.90 8.91
CA HIS A 176 12.47 -21.58 10.28
C HIS A 176 13.94 -21.93 10.56
N ALA A 177 14.36 -23.17 10.29
CA ALA A 177 15.70 -23.61 10.60
C ALA A 177 16.79 -22.76 9.93
N CYS A 178 16.60 -22.38 8.66
CA CYS A 178 17.56 -21.55 7.94
C CYS A 178 17.51 -20.08 8.36
N ALA A 179 16.32 -19.52 8.62
CA ALA A 179 16.19 -18.16 9.12
C ALA A 179 16.77 -18.00 10.53
N ASP A 180 16.43 -18.90 11.46
CA ASP A 180 16.91 -18.86 12.84
C ASP A 180 18.43 -19.03 12.91
N THR A 181 19.00 -19.90 12.07
CA THR A 181 20.45 -20.06 11.94
C THR A 181 21.13 -18.75 11.51
N ALA A 182 20.54 -18.02 10.57
CA ALA A 182 21.08 -16.76 10.09
C ALA A 182 20.94 -15.64 11.12
N LEU A 183 19.77 -15.54 11.76
CA LEU A 183 19.48 -14.57 12.81
C LEU A 183 20.40 -14.75 14.02
N ALA A 184 20.64 -15.99 14.45
CA ALA A 184 21.59 -16.30 15.52
C ALA A 184 23.03 -15.90 15.18
N ALA A 185 23.37 -15.85 13.89
CA ALA A 185 24.67 -15.39 13.40
C ALA A 185 24.72 -13.87 13.10
N GLY A 186 23.60 -13.15 13.25
CA GLY A 186 23.48 -11.73 12.90
C GLY A 186 23.63 -11.45 11.40
N LEU A 187 23.28 -12.43 10.55
CA LEU A 187 23.42 -12.33 9.10
C LEU A 187 22.09 -11.98 8.45
N ASP A 188 22.07 -10.90 7.65
CA ASP A 188 20.94 -10.52 6.80
C ASP A 188 19.59 -10.51 7.52
N SER A 189 19.55 -10.00 8.77
CA SER A 189 18.39 -10.14 9.65
C SER A 189 17.06 -9.72 9.02
N THR A 190 17.03 -8.60 8.29
CA THR A 190 15.83 -8.14 7.58
C THR A 190 15.33 -9.16 6.56
N TRP A 191 16.20 -9.75 5.73
CA TRP A 191 15.82 -10.74 4.74
C TRP A 191 15.12 -11.94 5.38
N HIS A 192 15.73 -12.48 6.44
CA HIS A 192 15.23 -13.66 7.13
C HIS A 192 13.94 -13.38 7.90
N LEU A 193 13.85 -12.22 8.57
CA LEU A 193 12.63 -11.79 9.25
C LEU A 193 11.47 -11.63 8.26
N LEU A 194 11.69 -11.07 7.06
CA LEU A 194 10.65 -10.98 6.03
C LEU A 194 10.17 -12.36 5.52
N ARG A 195 11.04 -13.39 5.52
CA ARG A 195 10.62 -14.75 5.17
C ARG A 195 9.86 -15.43 6.30
N LEU A 196 10.26 -15.21 7.56
CA LEU A 196 9.50 -15.64 8.73
C LEU A 196 8.14 -14.95 8.82
N THR A 197 8.03 -13.67 8.44
CA THR A 197 6.75 -12.97 8.29
C THR A 197 5.82 -13.71 7.35
N ARG A 198 6.30 -14.00 6.13
CA ARG A 198 5.52 -14.70 5.11
C ARG A 198 5.09 -16.08 5.59
N GLN A 199 6.00 -16.82 6.22
CA GLN A 199 5.73 -18.15 6.74
C GLN A 199 4.68 -18.11 7.87
N ALA A 200 4.79 -17.17 8.82
CA ALA A 200 3.85 -17.02 9.92
C ALA A 200 2.41 -16.75 9.42
N PHE A 201 2.24 -15.89 8.40
CA PHE A 201 0.91 -15.65 7.83
C PHE A 201 0.30 -16.87 7.14
N ARG A 202 1.10 -17.74 6.51
CA ARG A 202 0.60 -19.01 5.96
C ARG A 202 0.12 -19.97 7.03
N GLU A 203 0.77 -19.94 8.18
CA GLU A 203 0.41 -20.76 9.34
C GLU A 203 -0.77 -20.17 10.13
N GLY A 204 -1.24 -18.97 9.75
CA GLY A 204 -2.30 -18.25 10.45
C GLY A 204 -1.83 -17.54 11.72
N ASP A 205 -0.51 -17.47 11.96
CA ASP A 205 0.07 -16.69 13.06
C ASP A 205 0.22 -15.21 12.67
N SER A 206 -0.89 -14.49 12.71
CA SER A 206 -0.90 -13.06 12.38
C SER A 206 -0.06 -12.22 13.34
N LEU A 207 0.03 -12.60 14.63
CA LEU A 207 0.80 -11.84 15.62
C LEU A 207 2.30 -12.00 15.39
N GLY A 208 2.77 -13.24 15.20
CA GLY A 208 4.16 -13.51 14.85
C GLY A 208 4.54 -12.89 13.51
N GLY A 209 3.66 -12.96 12.51
CA GLY A 209 3.87 -12.30 11.22
C GLY A 209 4.08 -10.79 11.34
N VAL A 210 3.22 -10.10 12.10
CA VAL A 210 3.38 -8.65 12.35
C VAL A 210 4.68 -8.34 13.10
N ALA A 211 5.00 -9.11 14.14
CA ALA A 211 6.22 -8.92 14.92
C ALA A 211 7.47 -9.06 14.04
N HIS A 212 7.58 -10.16 13.27
CA HIS A 212 8.71 -10.38 12.37
C HIS A 212 8.86 -9.27 11.32
N PHE A 213 7.76 -8.73 10.79
CA PHE A 213 7.85 -7.64 9.81
C PHE A 213 8.35 -6.34 10.42
N ILE A 214 7.86 -5.99 11.62
CA ILE A 214 8.31 -4.81 12.35
C ILE A 214 9.78 -4.94 12.74
N ASP A 215 10.20 -6.12 13.21
CA ASP A 215 11.59 -6.40 13.55
C ASP A 215 12.48 -6.37 12.30
N GLY A 216 11.99 -6.89 11.18
CA GLY A 216 12.67 -6.84 9.88
C GLY A 216 12.90 -5.41 9.42
N ALA A 217 11.92 -4.53 9.60
CA ALA A 217 12.05 -3.10 9.35
C ALA A 217 13.03 -2.41 10.32
N GLY A 218 13.01 -2.79 11.60
CA GLY A 218 13.96 -2.29 12.61
C GLY A 218 15.41 -2.68 12.33
N ALA A 219 15.63 -3.86 11.76
CA ALA A 219 16.96 -4.37 11.41
C ALA A 219 17.51 -3.85 10.06
N ALA A 220 16.73 -3.07 9.32
CA ALA A 220 17.04 -2.69 7.94
C ALA A 220 18.03 -1.52 7.87
N HIS A 221 19.27 -1.70 8.32
CA HIS A 221 20.26 -0.62 8.49
C HIS A 221 20.93 -0.17 7.18
N ASP A 222 21.17 -1.08 6.26
CA ASP A 222 21.82 -0.78 4.98
C ASP A 222 20.81 -0.55 3.83
N THR A 223 21.29 -0.01 2.71
CA THR A 223 20.46 0.32 1.55
C THR A 223 19.73 -0.91 0.96
N LEU A 224 20.35 -2.08 0.94
CA LEU A 224 19.71 -3.28 0.38
C LEU A 224 18.60 -3.76 1.32
N ALA A 225 18.85 -3.80 2.63
CA ALA A 225 17.83 -4.17 3.61
C ALA A 225 16.64 -3.18 3.61
N GLN A 226 16.92 -1.88 3.43
CA GLN A 226 15.85 -0.88 3.28
C GLN A 226 15.02 -1.11 2.01
N LEU A 227 15.65 -1.48 0.90
CA LEU A 227 14.96 -1.81 -0.35
C LEU A 227 14.10 -3.07 -0.21
N ASP A 228 14.55 -4.08 0.56
CA ASP A 228 13.76 -5.28 0.85
C ASP A 228 12.43 -4.92 1.55
N VAL A 229 12.48 -3.99 2.52
CA VAL A 229 11.29 -3.49 3.23
C VAL A 229 10.45 -2.56 2.35
N ASP A 230 11.10 -1.64 1.62
CA ASP A 230 10.44 -0.68 0.71
C ASP A 230 9.61 -1.41 -0.36
N TRP A 231 10.10 -2.55 -0.85
CA TRP A 231 9.37 -3.39 -1.80
C TRP A 231 8.05 -3.93 -1.28
N HIS A 232 7.94 -4.18 0.03
CA HIS A 232 6.67 -4.54 0.65
C HIS A 232 5.83 -3.30 0.94
N LEU A 233 6.43 -2.23 1.47
CA LEU A 233 5.70 -1.02 1.85
C LEU A 233 5.01 -0.35 0.67
N GLN A 234 5.63 -0.31 -0.51
CA GLN A 234 5.10 0.37 -1.70
C GLN A 234 3.67 -0.06 -2.11
N TRP A 235 3.23 -1.25 -1.69
CA TRP A 235 1.91 -1.78 -2.02
C TRP A 235 0.78 -1.13 -1.20
N PHE A 236 1.10 -0.57 -0.04
CA PHE A 236 0.10 0.06 0.84
C PHE A 236 0.51 1.43 1.38
N VAL A 237 1.74 1.91 1.19
CA VAL A 237 2.13 3.29 1.51
C VAL A 237 1.98 4.22 0.30
N SER A 238 1.64 5.49 0.55
CA SER A 238 1.60 6.52 -0.49
C SER A 238 3.01 6.90 -0.96
N PRO A 239 3.18 7.53 -2.13
CA PRO A 239 4.48 8.03 -2.58
C PRO A 239 5.16 8.97 -1.56
N ALA A 240 4.39 9.82 -0.88
CA ALA A 240 4.91 10.74 0.13
C ALA A 240 5.41 10.00 1.39
N GLU A 241 4.67 8.99 1.86
CA GLU A 241 5.12 8.15 2.98
C GLU A 241 6.33 7.30 2.61
N ARG A 242 6.41 6.86 1.34
CA ARG A 242 7.57 6.13 0.82
C ARG A 242 8.82 7.02 0.79
N ALA A 243 8.69 8.29 0.40
CA ALA A 243 9.78 9.25 0.51
C ALA A 243 10.18 9.45 1.98
N ALA A 244 9.20 9.60 2.88
CA ALA A 244 9.46 9.73 4.31
C ALA A 244 10.19 8.50 4.90
N TRP A 245 9.88 7.28 4.45
CA TRP A 245 10.57 6.05 4.87
C TRP A 245 12.09 6.13 4.68
N SER A 246 12.55 6.69 3.56
CA SER A 246 13.98 6.83 3.26
C SER A 246 14.71 7.81 4.20
N GLU A 247 13.96 8.65 4.90
CA GLU A 247 14.49 9.65 5.85
C GLU A 247 14.35 9.19 7.32
N VAL A 248 13.77 8.02 7.58
CA VAL A 248 13.60 7.51 8.94
C VAL A 248 14.93 7.01 9.49
N ASP A 249 15.31 7.55 10.65
CA ASP A 249 16.46 7.07 11.42
C ASP A 249 16.35 5.58 11.70
N ASP A 250 17.46 4.86 11.58
CA ASP A 250 17.57 3.41 11.81
C ASP A 250 16.83 2.93 13.07
N SER A 251 17.01 3.63 14.19
CA SER A 251 16.39 3.29 15.48
C SER A 251 14.85 3.43 15.51
N SER A 252 14.27 4.17 14.57
CA SER A 252 12.85 4.48 14.51
C SER A 252 12.08 3.73 13.42
N ARG A 253 12.76 2.96 12.56
CA ARG A 253 12.16 2.27 11.42
C ARG A 253 11.04 1.31 11.80
N GLY A 254 11.28 0.43 12.78
CA GLY A 254 10.28 -0.52 13.26
C GLY A 254 9.02 0.18 13.80
N THR A 255 9.20 1.18 14.66
CA THR A 255 8.11 2.02 15.21
C THR A 255 7.34 2.73 14.11
N TRP A 256 8.04 3.30 13.13
CA TRP A 256 7.41 3.99 12.00
C TRP A 256 6.53 3.03 11.19
N VAL A 257 7.03 1.83 10.85
CA VAL A 257 6.26 0.82 10.10
C VAL A 257 5.04 0.37 10.89
N ARG A 258 5.21 0.04 12.18
CA ARG A 258 4.12 -0.34 13.08
C ARG A 258 3.01 0.71 13.07
N ASP A 259 3.37 1.97 13.30
CA ASP A 259 2.41 3.06 13.41
C ASP A 259 1.65 3.26 12.09
N ARG A 260 2.34 3.19 10.94
CA ARG A 260 1.75 3.34 9.60
C ARG A 260 0.82 2.20 9.22
N LEU A 261 1.14 0.97 9.63
CA LEU A 261 0.29 -0.21 9.40
C LEU A 261 -0.97 -0.15 10.25
N ILE A 262 -0.84 0.18 11.54
CA ILE A 262 -1.99 0.22 12.43
C ILE A 262 -2.92 1.39 12.11
N GLU A 263 -2.39 2.56 11.71
CA GLU A 263 -3.21 3.69 11.23
C GLU A 263 -4.17 3.26 10.12
N ARG A 264 -3.69 2.40 9.25
CA ARG A 264 -4.37 1.84 8.10
C ARG A 264 -5.37 0.75 8.45
N ASP A 265 -5.04 -0.13 9.39
CA ASP A 265 -6.00 -1.10 9.91
C ASP A 265 -7.16 -0.38 10.63
N VAL A 266 -6.85 0.66 11.42
CA VAL A 266 -7.84 1.54 12.05
C VAL A 266 -8.71 2.25 11.01
N ARG A 267 -8.09 2.84 9.97
CA ARG A 267 -8.81 3.44 8.82
C ARG A 267 -9.79 2.45 8.21
N ASP A 268 -9.35 1.20 8.04
CA ASP A 268 -10.13 0.19 7.34
C ASP A 268 -11.13 -0.56 8.23
N GLY A 269 -11.19 -0.23 9.52
CA GLY A 269 -12.06 -0.92 10.48
C GLY A 269 -11.66 -2.38 10.66
N ARG A 270 -10.36 -2.65 10.63
CA ARG A 270 -9.76 -3.99 10.75
C ARG A 270 -8.92 -4.07 12.04
N PRO A 271 -8.79 -5.27 12.62
CA PRO A 271 -7.88 -5.46 13.75
C PRO A 271 -6.41 -5.28 13.32
N PRO A 272 -5.50 -4.94 14.25
CA PRO A 272 -4.08 -4.77 13.96
C PRO A 272 -3.47 -5.99 13.26
N GLY A 273 -2.69 -5.74 12.21
CA GLY A 273 -2.03 -6.77 11.41
C GLY A 273 -2.84 -7.27 10.22
N SER A 274 -4.11 -6.90 10.10
CA SER A 274 -4.99 -7.40 9.02
C SER A 274 -4.49 -7.00 7.64
N ARG A 275 -3.99 -5.77 7.48
CA ARG A 275 -3.40 -5.33 6.21
C ARG A 275 -2.16 -6.11 5.85
N LEU A 276 -1.32 -6.44 6.81
CA LEU A 276 -0.11 -7.20 6.53
C LEU A 276 -0.45 -8.66 6.18
N ALA A 277 -1.40 -9.26 6.90
CA ALA A 277 -1.93 -10.58 6.57
C ALA A 277 -2.49 -10.63 5.15
N GLU A 278 -3.33 -9.66 4.81
CA GLU A 278 -3.90 -9.52 3.47
C GLU A 278 -2.80 -9.30 2.42
N HIS A 279 -1.82 -8.45 2.69
CA HIS A 279 -0.69 -8.20 1.77
C HIS A 279 0.06 -9.49 1.43
N PHE A 280 0.38 -10.34 2.41
CA PHE A 280 1.06 -11.61 2.14
C PHE A 280 0.14 -12.64 1.46
N ALA A 281 -1.16 -12.65 1.78
CA ALA A 281 -2.13 -13.47 1.05
C ALA A 281 -2.26 -13.05 -0.43
N ARG A 282 -2.28 -11.74 -0.69
CA ARG A 282 -2.26 -11.17 -2.05
C ARG A 282 -0.95 -11.50 -2.75
N LEU A 283 0.17 -11.37 -2.06
CA LEU A 283 1.49 -11.69 -2.63
C LEU A 283 1.55 -13.14 -3.14
N GLU A 284 1.06 -14.09 -2.35
CA GLU A 284 0.98 -15.49 -2.78
C GLU A 284 0.06 -15.69 -3.98
N HIS A 285 -1.07 -15.00 -4.00
CA HIS A 285 -1.98 -15.04 -5.12
C HIS A 285 -1.32 -14.48 -6.40
N VAL A 286 -0.67 -13.33 -6.33
CA VAL A 286 -0.09 -12.70 -7.53
C VAL A 286 1.14 -13.44 -8.04
N GLU A 287 1.98 -13.98 -7.15
CA GLU A 287 3.11 -14.83 -7.54
C GLU A 287 2.65 -16.10 -8.25
N LYS A 288 1.48 -16.63 -7.89
CA LYS A 288 0.90 -17.82 -8.51
C LYS A 288 0.20 -17.52 -9.83
N ASN A 289 -0.52 -16.39 -9.93
CA ASN A 289 -1.49 -16.16 -11.02
C ASN A 289 -1.07 -15.07 -12.01
N PHE A 290 -0.19 -14.14 -11.62
CA PHE A 290 0.10 -12.91 -12.38
C PHE A 290 1.59 -12.64 -12.56
N ARG A 291 2.45 -13.59 -12.21
CA ARG A 291 3.90 -13.46 -12.36
C ARG A 291 4.29 -13.30 -13.82
N LEU A 292 5.27 -12.44 -14.07
CA LEU A 292 5.90 -12.29 -15.38
C LEU A 292 7.14 -13.16 -15.48
N SER A 293 7.15 -14.04 -16.47
CA SER A 293 8.32 -14.84 -16.85
C SER A 293 9.07 -14.08 -17.96
N ILE A 294 9.77 -13.01 -17.60
CA ILE A 294 10.58 -12.21 -18.53
C ILE A 294 12.07 -12.49 -18.29
N PRO A 295 12.82 -12.92 -19.33
CA PRO A 295 14.28 -13.07 -19.25
C PRO A 295 14.94 -11.79 -18.70
N SER A 296 15.94 -11.94 -17.85
CA SER A 296 16.59 -10.79 -17.17
C SER A 296 17.07 -9.71 -18.16
N GLU A 297 17.66 -10.12 -19.29
CA GLU A 297 18.08 -9.24 -20.39
C GLU A 297 16.92 -8.44 -21.04
N SER A 298 15.70 -8.95 -20.98
CA SER A 298 14.50 -8.32 -21.56
C SER A 298 13.74 -7.43 -20.57
N ARG A 299 14.06 -7.49 -19.27
CA ARG A 299 13.36 -6.72 -18.23
C ARG A 299 13.46 -5.21 -18.43
N SER A 300 14.65 -4.69 -18.72
CA SER A 300 14.85 -3.25 -18.97
C SER A 300 14.05 -2.75 -20.17
N ALA A 301 14.00 -3.55 -21.25
CA ALA A 301 13.21 -3.25 -22.43
C ALA A 301 11.69 -3.34 -22.16
N SER A 302 11.25 -4.27 -21.31
CA SER A 302 9.82 -4.43 -20.97
C SER A 302 9.22 -3.21 -20.25
N ARG A 303 10.05 -2.42 -19.53
CA ARG A 303 9.62 -1.18 -18.85
C ARG A 303 9.39 0.00 -19.79
N SER A 304 10.01 -0.02 -20.97
CA SER A 304 10.02 1.11 -21.92
C SER A 304 9.31 0.79 -23.23
N LYS A 305 9.11 -0.49 -23.57
CA LYS A 305 8.30 -0.91 -24.72
C LYS A 305 6.85 -0.49 -24.50
N ALA A 306 6.47 0.66 -25.04
CA ALA A 306 5.09 0.98 -25.30
C ALA A 306 4.52 -0.12 -26.21
N GLY A 307 3.57 -0.90 -25.70
CA GLY A 307 2.82 -1.81 -26.56
C GLY A 307 2.09 -0.99 -27.62
N VAL A 308 2.31 -1.29 -28.90
CA VAL A 308 1.49 -0.72 -29.97
C VAL A 308 0.16 -1.48 -29.96
N PHE A 309 -0.93 -0.74 -29.79
CA PHE A 309 -2.28 -1.29 -29.84
C PHE A 309 -3.07 -0.58 -30.95
N GLN A 310 -4.15 -1.20 -31.40
CA GLN A 310 -5.16 -0.55 -32.22
C GLN A 310 -6.43 -0.51 -31.38
N GLY A 311 -7.11 0.64 -31.34
CA GLY A 311 -8.44 0.72 -30.74
C GLY A 311 -9.40 -0.06 -31.62
N VAL A 312 -9.89 -1.19 -31.11
CA VAL A 312 -10.76 -2.11 -31.83
C VAL A 312 -12.16 -2.02 -31.22
N THR A 313 -13.16 -1.63 -32.00
CA THR A 313 -14.56 -1.96 -31.70
C THR A 313 -14.74 -3.47 -31.79
N GLU A 314 -15.78 -4.08 -31.19
CA GLU A 314 -16.04 -5.52 -31.31
C GLU A 314 -16.04 -6.05 -32.78
N THR A 315 -16.23 -5.16 -33.75
CA THR A 315 -16.20 -5.44 -35.20
C THR A 315 -14.82 -5.42 -35.86
N GLY A 316 -13.72 -5.13 -35.15
CA GLY A 316 -12.38 -5.11 -35.77
C GLY A 316 -12.05 -3.83 -36.54
N GLU A 317 -12.93 -2.83 -36.58
CA GLU A 317 -12.67 -1.58 -37.32
C GLU A 317 -11.72 -0.66 -36.55
N SER A 318 -10.47 -0.62 -37.03
CA SER A 318 -9.43 0.29 -36.59
C SER A 318 -9.82 1.73 -36.90
N THR A 319 -10.20 2.50 -35.88
CA THR A 319 -10.14 3.96 -35.99
C THR A 319 -8.66 4.37 -35.96
N ASN A 320 -8.20 5.12 -36.96
CA ASN A 320 -6.85 5.68 -36.99
C ASN A 320 -6.64 6.61 -35.79
N GLY A 321 -6.22 6.04 -34.66
CA GLY A 321 -6.03 6.72 -33.39
C GLY A 321 -4.79 6.17 -32.72
N THR A 322 -3.77 7.00 -32.62
CA THR A 322 -2.53 6.77 -31.90
C THR A 322 -2.79 6.20 -30.50
N THR A 323 -2.14 5.08 -30.19
CA THR A 323 -2.20 4.44 -28.88
C THR A 323 -1.06 4.89 -28.00
N TRP A 324 -1.39 5.18 -26.75
CA TRP A 324 -0.42 5.45 -25.70
C TRP A 324 -0.61 4.38 -24.64
N ASN A 325 0.46 3.65 -24.32
CA ASN A 325 0.51 2.93 -23.06
C ASN A 325 0.64 4.01 -21.98
N GLU A 326 -0.50 4.57 -21.54
CA GLU A 326 -0.54 5.74 -20.65
C GLU A 326 -0.01 5.41 -19.26
N TYR A 327 -0.01 4.13 -18.92
CA TYR A 327 0.64 3.60 -17.74
C TYR A 327 2.02 3.05 -18.10
N ARG A 328 3.07 3.75 -17.64
CA ARG A 328 4.42 3.23 -17.70
C ARG A 328 4.63 2.28 -16.53
N ARG A 329 4.77 0.99 -16.84
CA ARG A 329 5.02 -0.04 -15.84
C ARG A 329 6.29 0.26 -15.05
N TRP A 330 6.17 0.29 -13.72
CA TRP A 330 7.28 0.60 -12.81
C TRP A 330 7.93 -0.65 -12.18
N GLN A 331 7.22 -1.79 -12.10
CA GLN A 331 7.77 -3.08 -11.64
C GLN A 331 7.75 -4.12 -12.77
N VAL A 332 8.52 -5.21 -12.70
CA VAL A 332 8.56 -6.25 -13.76
C VAL A 332 8.35 -7.67 -13.26
N ASP A 333 7.90 -7.80 -12.01
CA ASP A 333 7.70 -9.09 -11.34
C ASP A 333 6.30 -9.65 -11.60
N PHE A 334 5.30 -8.77 -11.73
CA PHE A 334 3.92 -9.11 -12.03
C PHE A 334 3.38 -8.30 -13.20
N ASP A 335 2.42 -8.86 -13.91
CA ASP A 335 1.69 -8.11 -14.92
C ASP A 335 0.79 -7.07 -14.25
N ASP A 336 0.10 -6.24 -15.05
CA ASP A 336 -0.62 -5.12 -14.46
C ASP A 336 -1.84 -5.59 -13.64
N ARG A 337 -2.39 -6.79 -13.88
CA ARG A 337 -3.42 -7.39 -13.00
C ARG A 337 -2.83 -7.67 -11.62
N GLY A 338 -1.62 -8.22 -11.57
CA GLY A 338 -0.90 -8.42 -10.32
C GLY A 338 -0.68 -7.12 -9.55
N VAL A 339 -0.36 -6.01 -10.23
CA VAL A 339 -0.24 -4.69 -9.58
C VAL A 339 -1.56 -4.27 -8.92
N ILE A 340 -2.68 -4.35 -9.65
CA ILE A 340 -3.98 -3.96 -9.12
C ILE A 340 -4.42 -4.90 -7.99
N TYR A 341 -4.20 -6.21 -8.16
CA TYR A 341 -4.55 -7.21 -7.17
C TYR A 341 -3.75 -7.03 -5.85
N MET A 342 -2.47 -6.66 -5.91
CA MET A 342 -1.70 -6.35 -4.70
C MET A 342 -2.32 -5.20 -3.89
N ARG A 343 -2.92 -4.20 -4.56
CA ARG A 343 -3.47 -2.99 -3.92
C ARG A 343 -4.91 -3.13 -3.44
N PHE A 344 -5.75 -3.84 -4.20
CA PHE A 344 -7.19 -3.93 -3.94
C PHE A 344 -7.69 -5.36 -3.70
N GLY A 345 -6.86 -6.37 -3.91
CA GLY A 345 -7.28 -7.77 -3.85
C GLY A 345 -8.18 -8.17 -5.01
N ALA A 346 -9.03 -9.15 -4.78
CA ALA A 346 -9.97 -9.65 -5.78
C ALA A 346 -11.01 -8.59 -6.16
N PRO A 347 -11.32 -8.42 -7.45
CA PRO A 347 -12.37 -7.50 -7.89
C PRO A 347 -13.77 -8.01 -7.52
N ASP A 348 -14.70 -7.09 -7.30
CA ASP A 348 -16.11 -7.41 -7.01
C ASP A 348 -16.79 -8.08 -8.21
N LYS A 349 -16.42 -7.67 -9.42
CA LYS A 349 -16.90 -8.26 -10.67
C LYS A 349 -15.83 -8.22 -11.76
N ILE A 350 -15.88 -9.22 -12.63
CA ILE A 350 -15.01 -9.35 -13.80
C ILE A 350 -15.89 -9.53 -15.03
N ALA A 351 -15.54 -8.87 -16.12
CA ALA A 351 -16.05 -9.16 -17.45
C ALA A 351 -14.90 -9.38 -18.41
N VAL A 352 -15.02 -10.38 -19.28
CA VAL A 352 -14.02 -10.75 -20.28
C VAL A 352 -14.72 -10.82 -21.62
N ASN A 353 -14.08 -10.29 -22.67
CA ASN A 353 -14.61 -10.43 -24.03
C ASN A 353 -14.40 -11.87 -24.54
N THR A 354 -15.15 -12.25 -25.58
CA THR A 354 -14.86 -13.47 -26.35
C THR A 354 -14.16 -13.07 -27.65
N PRO A 355 -12.82 -13.07 -27.70
CA PRO A 355 -12.11 -12.61 -28.89
C PRO A 355 -12.31 -13.57 -30.07
N ALA A 356 -12.40 -13.02 -31.28
CA ALA A 356 -12.27 -13.81 -32.49
C ALA A 356 -10.89 -14.48 -32.56
N ALA A 357 -10.74 -15.55 -33.35
CA ALA A 357 -9.45 -16.22 -33.51
C ALA A 357 -8.36 -15.24 -33.98
N GLY A 358 -7.27 -15.14 -33.22
CA GLY A 358 -6.17 -14.20 -33.48
C GLY A 358 -6.39 -12.78 -32.96
N ALA A 359 -7.55 -12.46 -32.39
CA ALA A 359 -7.79 -11.21 -31.67
C ALA A 359 -7.36 -11.32 -30.20
N ARG A 360 -7.01 -10.18 -29.59
CA ARG A 360 -6.57 -10.11 -28.19
C ARG A 360 -7.76 -10.21 -27.24
N ALA A 361 -7.56 -10.87 -26.10
CA ALA A 361 -8.52 -10.82 -25.01
C ALA A 361 -8.45 -9.47 -24.28
N TYR A 362 -9.61 -8.97 -23.87
CA TYR A 362 -9.79 -7.83 -22.99
C TYR A 362 -10.56 -8.26 -21.76
N MET A 363 -10.18 -7.71 -20.62
CA MET A 363 -10.96 -7.88 -19.38
C MET A 363 -11.12 -6.56 -18.66
N THR A 364 -12.28 -6.38 -18.02
CA THR A 364 -12.54 -5.24 -17.15
C THR A 364 -12.86 -5.76 -15.76
N TRP A 365 -12.17 -5.21 -14.77
CA TRP A 365 -12.41 -5.43 -13.35
C TRP A 365 -13.18 -4.25 -12.79
N ARG A 366 -14.15 -4.53 -11.92
CA ARG A 366 -14.88 -3.53 -11.15
C ARG A 366 -14.55 -3.70 -9.67
N TYR A 367 -14.26 -2.59 -9.02
CA TYR A 367 -14.14 -2.45 -7.57
C TYR A 367 -15.18 -1.45 -7.08
N ASP A 368 -15.86 -1.73 -5.98
CA ASP A 368 -16.79 -0.81 -5.32
C ASP A 368 -16.12 -0.27 -4.04
N ILE A 369 -15.45 0.88 -4.16
CA ILE A 369 -14.65 1.48 -3.07
C ILE A 369 -15.49 2.56 -2.39
N ASP A 370 -15.85 2.35 -1.12
CA ASP A 370 -16.70 3.27 -0.34
C ASP A 370 -17.97 3.69 -1.11
N GLY A 371 -18.56 2.75 -1.86
CA GLY A 371 -19.75 2.95 -2.69
C GLY A 371 -19.53 3.62 -4.04
N THR A 372 -18.28 3.98 -4.38
CA THR A 372 -17.91 4.54 -5.68
C THR A 372 -17.33 3.43 -6.56
N PRO A 373 -17.92 3.16 -7.74
CA PRO A 373 -17.37 2.16 -8.64
C PRO A 373 -16.11 2.69 -9.31
N MET A 374 -15.06 1.87 -9.29
CA MET A 374 -13.82 2.04 -10.05
C MET A 374 -13.71 0.91 -11.06
N PHE A 375 -13.35 1.26 -12.29
CA PHE A 375 -13.21 0.29 -13.38
C PHE A 375 -11.79 0.30 -13.91
N VAL A 376 -11.23 -0.89 -14.09
CA VAL A 376 -9.88 -1.06 -14.62
C VAL A 376 -9.93 -2.06 -15.76
N THR A 377 -9.45 -1.66 -16.94
CA THR A 377 -9.46 -2.51 -18.13
C THR A 377 -8.05 -2.94 -18.51
N PHE A 378 -7.91 -4.21 -18.87
CA PHE A 378 -6.66 -4.82 -19.27
C PHE A 378 -6.80 -5.42 -20.67
N GLY A 379 -5.71 -5.35 -21.45
CA GLY A 379 -5.58 -6.04 -22.72
C GLY A 379 -4.44 -7.05 -22.68
N GLU A 380 -4.63 -8.20 -23.31
CA GLU A 380 -3.59 -9.22 -23.47
C GLU A 380 -2.44 -8.68 -24.32
N VAL A 381 -1.21 -8.92 -23.84
CA VAL A 381 0.04 -8.60 -24.53
C VAL A 381 0.88 -9.86 -24.56
N ASP A 382 1.44 -10.22 -25.71
CA ASP A 382 2.47 -11.24 -25.79
C ASP A 382 3.80 -10.65 -25.29
N TYR A 383 4.26 -11.06 -24.11
CA TYR A 383 5.68 -10.93 -23.75
C TYR A 383 6.40 -12.20 -24.21
N ASP A 384 7.70 -12.09 -24.51
CA ASP A 384 8.57 -13.17 -25.01
C ASP A 384 8.50 -14.43 -24.11
N GLY A 385 7.48 -15.28 -24.31
CA GLY A 385 7.24 -16.54 -23.59
C GLY A 385 6.13 -16.57 -22.54
N SER A 386 5.50 -15.45 -22.18
CA SER A 386 4.42 -15.43 -21.18
C SER A 386 3.04 -15.26 -21.85
N ALA A 387 2.33 -16.36 -22.10
CA ALA A 387 0.96 -16.30 -22.64
C ALA A 387 -0.03 -15.77 -21.57
N GLY A 388 -1.04 -15.01 -21.99
CA GLY A 388 -2.10 -14.53 -21.10
C GLY A 388 -1.70 -13.37 -20.17
N THR A 389 -0.53 -12.76 -20.37
CA THR A 389 -0.11 -11.54 -19.66
C THR A 389 -0.86 -10.32 -20.14
N THR A 390 -1.08 -9.35 -19.25
CA THR A 390 -1.89 -8.19 -19.58
C THR A 390 -1.27 -6.86 -19.18
N THR A 391 -1.73 -5.79 -19.84
CA THR A 391 -1.39 -4.41 -19.50
C THR A 391 -2.65 -3.54 -19.39
N LEU A 392 -2.56 -2.48 -18.59
CA LEU A 392 -3.63 -1.50 -18.37
C LEU A 392 -3.94 -0.72 -19.64
N MET A 393 -5.23 -0.51 -19.90
CA MET A 393 -5.74 0.17 -21.09
C MET A 393 -6.73 1.28 -20.73
N THR A 394 -6.78 2.32 -21.57
CA THR A 394 -7.76 3.41 -21.48
C THR A 394 -8.59 3.53 -22.75
N GLY A 395 -9.84 3.98 -22.61
CA GLY A 395 -10.76 4.23 -23.71
C GLY A 395 -11.32 2.96 -24.38
N ILE A 396 -11.26 1.80 -23.70
CA ILE A 396 -11.78 0.54 -24.23
C ILE A 396 -13.26 0.38 -23.86
N VAL A 397 -14.06 0.08 -24.87
CA VAL A 397 -15.51 -0.08 -24.78
C VAL A 397 -15.95 -1.34 -25.51
N GLY A 398 -16.93 -2.05 -24.94
CA GLY A 398 -17.60 -3.14 -25.65
C GLY A 398 -18.77 -3.73 -24.87
N THR A 399 -19.55 -4.56 -25.54
CA THR A 399 -20.81 -5.10 -24.99
C THR A 399 -20.56 -6.10 -23.86
N TRP A 400 -19.38 -6.70 -23.78
CA TRP A 400 -18.99 -7.53 -22.63
C TRP A 400 -19.04 -6.76 -21.29
N GLN A 401 -18.97 -5.42 -21.32
CA GLN A 401 -19.03 -4.57 -20.13
C GLN A 401 -20.46 -4.27 -19.65
N CYS A 402 -21.52 -4.72 -20.35
CA CYS A 402 -22.91 -4.42 -20.02
C CYS A 402 -23.38 -4.88 -18.63
N GLY A 403 -22.72 -5.89 -18.04
CA GLY A 403 -22.96 -6.30 -16.64
C GLY A 403 -22.19 -5.49 -15.59
N LEU A 404 -21.27 -4.63 -16.00
CA LEU A 404 -20.37 -3.87 -15.13
C LEU A 404 -20.67 -2.37 -15.13
N ASP A 405 -20.73 -1.79 -16.32
CA ASP A 405 -20.81 -0.35 -16.55
C ASP A 405 -21.83 -0.03 -17.65
N GLN A 406 -22.96 0.52 -17.21
CA GLN A 406 -24.07 0.96 -18.08
C GLN A 406 -23.64 2.04 -19.08
N TRP A 407 -22.71 2.93 -18.68
CA TRP A 407 -22.27 4.01 -19.56
C TRP A 407 -21.48 3.46 -20.74
N ARG A 408 -20.44 2.65 -20.49
CA ARG A 408 -19.66 1.97 -21.55
C ARG A 408 -20.51 1.05 -22.41
N CYS A 409 -21.44 0.31 -21.80
CA CYS A 409 -22.40 -0.52 -22.53
C CYS A 409 -23.21 0.30 -23.54
N SER A 410 -23.82 1.40 -23.08
CA SER A 410 -24.63 2.26 -23.94
C SER A 410 -23.83 2.90 -25.08
N MET A 411 -22.52 3.11 -24.90
CA MET A 411 -21.62 3.57 -25.96
C MET A 411 -21.33 2.45 -26.96
N ALA A 412 -21.04 1.24 -26.48
CA ALA A 412 -20.77 0.08 -27.32
C ALA A 412 -21.97 -0.30 -28.21
N GLU A 413 -23.17 -0.32 -27.64
CA GLU A 413 -24.41 -0.66 -28.37
C GLU A 413 -24.76 0.33 -29.49
N ARG A 414 -24.31 1.59 -29.39
CA ARG A 414 -24.53 2.62 -30.43
C ARG A 414 -23.59 2.47 -31.64
N GLY A 415 -22.52 1.69 -31.50
CA GLY A 415 -21.49 1.51 -32.54
C GLY A 415 -20.58 2.73 -32.72
N ALA A 416 -21.09 3.78 -33.38
CA ALA A 416 -20.31 5.00 -33.64
C ALA A 416 -20.25 5.90 -32.41
N ILE A 417 -19.10 5.93 -31.73
CA ILE A 417 -18.88 6.71 -30.51
C ILE A 417 -18.23 8.06 -30.87
N PRO A 418 -18.83 9.21 -30.52
CA PRO A 418 -18.22 10.52 -30.72
C PRO A 418 -16.85 10.61 -30.05
N GLN A 419 -15.86 11.22 -30.71
CA GLN A 419 -14.50 11.37 -30.21
C GLN A 419 -14.43 12.04 -28.82
N GLU A 420 -15.33 12.99 -28.55
CA GLU A 420 -15.44 13.67 -27.25
C GLU A 420 -15.81 12.69 -26.12
N GLN A 421 -16.67 11.71 -26.38
CA GLN A 421 -17.05 10.69 -25.39
C GLN A 421 -15.89 9.72 -25.14
N VAL A 422 -15.17 9.32 -26.20
CA VAL A 422 -13.94 8.52 -26.06
C VAL A 422 -12.90 9.26 -25.22
N GLN A 423 -12.75 10.58 -25.42
CA GLN A 423 -11.80 11.38 -24.64
C GLN A 423 -12.21 11.48 -23.17
N ARG A 424 -13.49 11.75 -22.88
CA ARG A 424 -14.03 11.73 -21.50
C ARG A 424 -13.84 10.39 -20.82
N LEU A 425 -14.04 9.30 -21.56
CA LEU A 425 -13.80 7.95 -21.05
C LEU A 425 -12.32 7.71 -20.73
N ARG A 426 -11.42 8.13 -21.61
CA ARG A 426 -9.98 8.03 -21.37
C ARG A 426 -9.55 8.81 -20.14
N GLU A 427 -10.09 10.01 -19.93
CA GLU A 427 -9.81 10.81 -18.74
C GLU A 427 -10.29 10.12 -17.46
N ALA A 428 -11.49 9.56 -17.46
CA ALA A 428 -11.98 8.74 -16.35
C ALA A 428 -11.11 7.49 -16.11
N ASP A 429 -10.71 6.78 -17.17
CA ASP A 429 -9.83 5.61 -17.06
C ASP A 429 -8.45 5.96 -16.52
N ARG A 430 -7.89 7.13 -16.89
CA ARG A 430 -6.62 7.62 -16.32
C ARG A 430 -6.75 7.90 -14.83
N GLU A 431 -7.86 8.49 -14.41
CA GLU A 431 -8.14 8.72 -12.99
C GLU A 431 -8.24 7.38 -12.25
N TYR A 432 -8.98 6.40 -12.80
CA TYR A 432 -9.08 5.07 -12.22
C TYR A 432 -7.74 4.35 -12.17
N ILE A 433 -6.91 4.39 -13.22
CA ILE A 433 -5.56 3.83 -13.21
C ILE A 433 -4.69 4.54 -12.16
N GLY A 434 -4.79 5.87 -12.05
CA GLY A 434 -4.09 6.64 -11.04
C GLY A 434 -4.44 6.17 -9.64
N ILE A 435 -5.73 6.02 -9.33
CA ILE A 435 -6.21 5.46 -8.06
C ILE A 435 -5.72 4.02 -7.88
N ALA A 436 -5.95 3.17 -8.88
CA ALA A 436 -5.69 1.73 -8.82
C ALA A 436 -4.20 1.40 -8.67
N THR A 437 -3.31 2.31 -9.05
CA THR A 437 -1.85 2.11 -8.99
C THR A 437 -1.17 2.90 -7.89
N THR A 438 -1.87 3.79 -7.17
CA THR A 438 -1.28 4.64 -6.10
C THR A 438 -1.97 4.55 -4.76
N LYS A 439 -3.25 4.21 -4.73
CA LYS A 439 -4.02 3.99 -3.50
C LYS A 439 -4.03 2.51 -3.15
N ASP A 440 -4.45 2.22 -1.93
CA ASP A 440 -4.64 0.88 -1.42
C ASP A 440 -5.94 0.85 -0.61
N ASP A 441 -6.65 -0.28 -0.68
CA ASP A 441 -7.83 -0.49 0.16
C ASP A 441 -7.87 -1.93 0.67
N ASN A 442 -8.17 -2.06 1.96
CA ASN A 442 -8.37 -3.34 2.63
C ASN A 442 -9.69 -3.35 3.44
N SER A 443 -10.64 -2.52 3.03
CA SER A 443 -12.02 -2.59 3.50
C SER A 443 -12.55 -4.03 3.46
N PRO A 444 -13.38 -4.42 4.44
CA PRO A 444 -14.25 -5.57 4.23
C PRO A 444 -15.04 -5.39 2.93
N PRO A 445 -15.11 -6.41 2.05
CA PRO A 445 -15.96 -6.34 0.88
C PRO A 445 -17.41 -6.16 1.35
N SER A 446 -17.95 -4.96 1.16
CA SER A 446 -19.32 -4.63 1.53
C SER A 446 -20.21 -4.83 0.32
N GLN A 447 -21.29 -5.59 0.47
CA GLN A 447 -22.27 -5.72 -0.62
C GLN A 447 -23.17 -4.48 -0.73
N ARG A 448 -23.26 -3.70 0.36
CA ARG A 448 -24.09 -2.50 0.46
C ARG A 448 -23.38 -1.47 1.35
N PRO A 449 -22.83 -0.39 0.79
CA PRO A 449 -22.12 0.61 1.58
C PRO A 449 -23.09 1.40 2.48
N ILE A 450 -22.62 1.81 3.65
CA ILE A 450 -23.25 2.85 4.50
C ILE A 450 -22.38 4.09 4.40
N HIS A 451 -22.91 5.21 3.92
CA HIS A 451 -22.17 6.47 3.99
C HIS A 451 -22.16 6.94 5.44
N ALA A 452 -20.96 6.98 6.03
CA ALA A 452 -20.71 7.44 7.38
C ALA A 452 -19.77 8.64 7.36
N VAL A 453 -20.08 9.64 8.18
CA VAL A 453 -19.21 10.78 8.46
C VAL A 453 -19.00 10.86 9.97
N ALA A 454 -17.79 11.20 10.40
CA ALA A 454 -17.51 11.37 11.82
C ALA A 454 -16.35 12.33 12.08
N GLN A 455 -16.30 12.86 13.30
CA GLN A 455 -15.19 13.63 13.82
C GLN A 455 -14.93 13.25 15.27
N LEU A 456 -13.66 13.01 15.61
CA LEU A 456 -13.20 12.78 16.98
C LEU A 456 -12.48 14.02 17.50
N ALA A 457 -12.93 14.54 18.63
CA ALA A 457 -12.30 15.63 19.36
C ALA A 457 -11.70 15.12 20.67
N GLN A 458 -10.42 15.39 20.88
CA GLN A 458 -9.72 15.15 22.16
C GLN A 458 -9.76 16.42 23.01
N LEU A 459 -10.26 16.29 24.23
CA LEU A 459 -10.57 17.30 25.24
C LEU A 459 -10.05 16.83 26.61
N TRP A 460 -10.40 17.57 27.67
CA TRP A 460 -10.22 17.21 29.07
C TRP A 460 -11.54 17.38 29.84
N ASP A 461 -11.77 16.54 30.85
CA ASP A 461 -12.79 16.86 31.85
C ASP A 461 -12.30 18.08 32.66
N PRO A 462 -13.09 19.16 32.77
CA PRO A 462 -12.63 20.40 33.39
C PRO A 462 -12.48 20.31 34.92
N VAL A 463 -12.92 19.22 35.55
CA VAL A 463 -12.83 19.02 37.00
C VAL A 463 -11.71 18.04 37.34
N SER A 464 -11.67 16.88 36.69
CA SER A 464 -10.63 15.89 36.96
C SER A 464 -9.36 16.11 36.13
N GLU A 465 -9.42 16.97 35.12
CA GLU A 465 -8.35 17.20 34.12
C GLU A 465 -7.94 15.97 33.31
N GLU A 466 -8.66 14.87 33.50
CA GLU A 466 -8.45 13.61 32.80
C GLU A 466 -8.80 13.76 31.31
N PRO A 467 -8.07 13.07 30.42
CA PRO A 467 -8.38 13.10 29.00
C PRO A 467 -9.81 12.63 28.70
N LEU A 468 -10.45 13.31 27.75
CA LEU A 468 -11.81 13.03 27.33
C LEU A 468 -11.86 13.05 25.80
N ALA A 469 -12.44 12.03 25.17
CA ALA A 469 -12.70 12.05 23.74
C ALA A 469 -14.20 12.13 23.46
N VAL A 470 -14.58 12.90 22.44
CA VAL A 470 -15.95 12.96 21.93
C VAL A 470 -15.93 12.63 20.45
N ILE A 471 -16.73 11.65 20.04
CA ILE A 471 -16.94 11.32 18.63
C ILE A 471 -18.35 11.72 18.22
N ALA A 472 -18.47 12.62 17.25
CA ALA A 472 -19.72 12.94 16.59
C ALA A 472 -19.78 12.17 15.28
N TYR A 473 -20.92 11.56 14.95
CA TYR A 473 -21.11 10.76 13.74
C TYR A 473 -22.45 11.02 13.08
N GLY A 474 -22.52 10.75 11.77
CA GLY A 474 -23.71 10.82 10.94
C GLY A 474 -23.74 9.65 9.95
N LEU A 475 -24.89 8.99 9.84
CA LEU A 475 -25.11 7.87 8.92
C LEU A 475 -26.21 8.23 7.93
N ARG A 476 -25.97 8.11 6.63
CA ARG A 476 -26.98 8.41 5.61
C ARG A 476 -28.13 7.41 5.66
N LEU A 477 -29.34 7.92 5.88
CA LEU A 477 -30.54 7.11 6.08
C LEU A 477 -30.89 6.23 4.88
N GLY A 478 -30.66 6.71 3.65
CA GLY A 478 -30.92 5.94 2.43
C GLY A 478 -30.12 4.63 2.33
N ASP A 479 -29.03 4.53 3.07
CA ASP A 479 -28.16 3.36 3.07
C ASP A 479 -28.45 2.38 4.21
N LEU A 480 -29.42 2.69 5.08
CA LEU A 480 -29.75 1.88 6.24
C LEU A 480 -30.94 0.97 5.95
N ASN A 481 -30.90 -0.22 6.50
CA ASN A 481 -32.06 -1.07 6.65
C ASN A 481 -32.94 -0.52 7.79
N VAL A 482 -34.15 -0.07 7.44
CA VAL A 482 -35.13 0.50 8.36
C VAL A 482 -36.22 -0.53 8.64
N VAL A 483 -36.48 -0.78 9.92
CA VAL A 483 -37.52 -1.69 10.39
C VAL A 483 -38.70 -0.88 10.89
N LYS A 484 -39.91 -1.33 10.58
CA LYS A 484 -41.16 -0.73 11.06
C LYS A 484 -41.74 -1.60 12.17
N ASP A 485 -41.99 -1.00 13.33
CA ASP A 485 -42.64 -1.68 14.45
C ASP A 485 -44.16 -1.85 14.24
N SER A 486 -44.82 -2.56 15.14
CA SER A 486 -46.28 -2.79 15.09
C SER A 486 -47.10 -1.51 15.24
N ALA A 487 -46.53 -0.45 15.81
CA ALA A 487 -47.14 0.88 15.92
C ALA A 487 -46.86 1.75 14.68
N GLY A 488 -46.18 1.20 13.67
CA GLY A 488 -45.81 1.89 12.45
C GLY A 488 -44.65 2.87 12.59
N ARG A 489 -43.94 2.88 13.72
CA ARG A 489 -42.72 3.66 13.91
C ARG A 489 -41.57 2.98 13.21
N GLU A 490 -40.76 3.76 12.52
CA GLU A 490 -39.60 3.28 11.80
C GLU A 490 -38.34 3.53 12.62
N SER A 491 -37.52 2.51 12.78
CA SER A 491 -36.21 2.61 13.42
C SER A 491 -35.13 1.93 12.60
N ALA A 492 -33.89 2.43 12.72
CA ALA A 492 -32.70 1.80 12.16
C ALA A 492 -31.78 1.42 13.31
N ARG A 493 -31.46 0.13 13.43
CA ARG A 493 -30.49 -0.38 14.41
C ARG A 493 -29.14 -0.59 13.73
N VAL A 494 -28.10 0.03 14.29
CA VAL A 494 -26.74 0.01 13.75
C VAL A 494 -25.75 -0.35 14.86
N LEU A 495 -24.82 -1.26 14.57
CA LEU A 495 -23.65 -1.51 15.40
C LEU A 495 -22.56 -0.52 14.99
N LEU A 496 -22.07 0.26 15.93
CA LEU A 496 -20.92 1.15 15.76
C LEU A 496 -19.72 0.56 16.49
N ALA A 497 -18.56 0.50 15.85
CA ALA A 497 -17.30 0.14 16.51
C ALA A 497 -16.25 1.23 16.25
N LEU A 498 -15.65 1.73 17.33
CA LEU A 498 -14.63 2.77 17.33
C LEU A 498 -13.27 2.15 17.65
N ALA A 499 -12.45 1.98 16.63
CA ALA A 499 -11.04 1.59 16.76
C ALA A 499 -10.16 2.84 16.93
N ARG A 500 -9.14 2.74 17.78
CA ARG A 500 -8.19 3.84 18.06
C ARG A 500 -6.78 3.29 18.24
N TRP A 501 -5.80 4.08 17.82
CA TRP A 501 -4.38 3.82 18.01
C TRP A 501 -3.71 4.92 18.82
N HIS A 502 -2.95 4.53 19.84
CA HIS A 502 -2.13 5.42 20.64
C HIS A 502 -0.63 5.16 20.37
N PRO A 503 0.03 5.97 19.52
CA PRO A 503 1.37 5.66 19.02
C PRO A 503 2.45 5.62 20.12
N LEU A 504 2.34 6.48 21.15
CA LEU A 504 3.35 6.54 22.23
C LEU A 504 3.33 5.33 23.17
N THR A 505 2.15 4.76 23.44
CA THR A 505 1.98 3.58 24.30
C THR A 505 1.87 2.29 23.49
N ALA A 506 1.89 2.38 22.17
CA ALA A 506 1.66 1.28 21.24
C ALA A 506 0.35 0.52 21.53
N GLU A 507 -0.70 1.23 21.95
CA GLU A 507 -1.96 0.62 22.36
C GLU A 507 -3.04 0.77 21.28
N TRP A 508 -3.61 -0.36 20.86
CA TRP A 508 -4.82 -0.41 20.05
C TRP A 508 -6.02 -0.77 20.94
N LYS A 509 -7.12 -0.05 20.77
CA LYS A 509 -8.38 -0.29 21.49
C LYS A 509 -9.57 -0.15 20.57
N GLU A 510 -10.56 -1.02 20.76
CA GLU A 510 -11.86 -0.93 20.10
C GLU A 510 -12.98 -0.91 21.14
N ASP A 511 -13.86 0.08 21.02
CA ASP A 511 -15.12 0.15 21.77
C ASP A 511 -16.29 -0.06 20.81
N SER A 512 -17.25 -0.91 21.17
CA SER A 512 -18.45 -1.12 20.37
C SER A 512 -19.70 -0.66 21.11
N LEU A 513 -20.66 -0.13 20.35
CA LEU A 513 -21.94 0.32 20.87
C LEU A 513 -23.03 0.11 19.83
N THR A 514 -24.22 -0.27 20.28
CA THR A 514 -25.40 -0.36 19.43
C THR A 514 -26.21 0.94 19.53
N ARG A 515 -26.64 1.48 18.39
CA ARG A 515 -27.60 2.59 18.33
C ARG A 515 -28.88 2.16 17.65
N GLU A 516 -30.00 2.56 18.23
CA GLU A 516 -31.30 2.52 17.60
C GLU A 516 -31.72 3.97 17.32
N PHE A 517 -31.87 4.30 16.04
CA PHE A 517 -32.30 5.61 15.61
C PHE A 517 -33.79 5.57 15.26
N LEU A 518 -34.56 6.50 15.81
CA LEU A 518 -35.92 6.74 15.31
C LEU A 518 -35.84 7.54 14.02
N VAL A 519 -36.49 7.04 12.96
CA VAL A 519 -36.45 7.69 11.66
C VAL A 519 -37.42 8.87 11.65
N PRO A 520 -36.97 10.09 11.28
CA PRO A 520 -37.84 11.26 11.24
C PRO A 520 -38.91 11.12 10.14
N LYS A 521 -40.08 11.74 10.37
CA LYS A 521 -41.19 11.77 9.40
C LYS A 521 -40.85 12.60 8.16
N ALA A 522 -40.22 13.76 8.36
CA ALA A 522 -39.70 14.59 7.28
C ALA A 522 -38.26 14.14 6.97
N ARG A 523 -38.08 13.48 5.83
CA ARG A 523 -36.79 12.90 5.44
C ARG A 523 -36.63 12.85 3.92
N SER A 524 -35.37 12.79 3.51
CA SER A 524 -34.91 12.46 2.16
C SER A 524 -33.92 11.29 2.24
N SER A 525 -33.53 10.73 1.10
CA SER A 525 -32.43 9.74 1.03
C SER A 525 -31.11 10.28 1.56
N GLU A 526 -30.91 11.60 1.49
CA GLU A 526 -29.70 12.32 1.94
C GLU A 526 -29.72 12.68 3.42
N THR A 527 -30.82 12.39 4.12
CA THR A 527 -30.92 12.69 5.56
C THR A 527 -29.90 11.85 6.33
N HIS A 528 -29.08 12.50 7.14
CA HIS A 528 -28.14 11.80 8.01
C HIS A 528 -28.72 11.63 9.42
N LEU A 529 -28.71 10.41 9.94
CA LEU A 529 -28.99 10.13 11.34
C LEU A 529 -27.73 10.41 12.15
N THR A 530 -27.79 11.44 13.00
CA THR A 530 -26.62 11.91 13.75
C THR A 530 -26.65 11.48 15.21
N GLY A 531 -25.47 11.39 15.81
CA GLY A 531 -25.32 11.09 17.22
C GLY A 531 -23.90 11.39 17.69
N PHE A 532 -23.66 11.17 18.98
CA PHE A 532 -22.30 11.24 19.54
C PHE A 532 -22.06 10.16 20.59
N ALA A 533 -20.80 10.00 20.98
CA ALA A 533 -20.38 9.24 22.15
C ALA A 533 -19.20 9.93 22.83
N THR A 534 -19.13 9.80 24.16
CA THR A 534 -18.05 10.35 24.99
C THR A 534 -17.25 9.21 25.61
N LEU A 535 -15.94 9.32 25.67
CA LEU A 535 -15.04 8.30 26.19
C LEU A 535 -14.10 8.95 27.22
N ALA A 536 -14.27 8.58 28.48
CA ALA A 536 -13.45 9.10 29.58
C ALA A 536 -12.10 8.38 29.66
N GLY A 537 -11.05 9.11 30.10
CA GLY A 537 -9.69 8.58 30.22
C GLY A 537 -8.99 8.34 28.88
N VAL A 538 -9.47 8.97 27.80
CA VAL A 538 -8.98 8.74 26.44
C VAL A 538 -8.27 9.98 25.95
N GLY A 539 -6.95 9.88 25.86
CA GLY A 539 -6.07 10.90 25.30
C GLY A 539 -5.00 10.27 24.42
N GLY A 540 -4.20 11.11 23.77
CA GLY A 540 -3.05 10.69 22.97
C GLY A 540 -3.39 9.82 21.75
N VAL A 541 -4.66 9.80 21.33
CA VAL A 541 -5.10 9.09 20.12
C VAL A 541 -4.42 9.73 18.92
N GLY A 542 -3.65 8.94 18.17
CA GLY A 542 -3.02 9.37 16.91
C GLY A 542 -3.92 9.14 15.70
N SER A 543 -4.65 8.02 15.69
CA SER A 543 -5.62 7.71 14.64
C SER A 543 -6.84 6.99 15.19
N TRP A 544 -7.96 7.14 14.49
CA TRP A 544 -9.25 6.58 14.88
C TRP A 544 -10.07 6.19 13.64
N GLY A 545 -10.94 5.21 13.81
CA GLY A 545 -11.86 4.72 12.80
C GLY A 545 -13.17 4.30 13.44
N LEU A 546 -14.28 4.80 12.91
CA LEU A 546 -15.63 4.44 13.29
C LEU A 546 -16.23 3.60 12.16
N THR A 547 -16.56 2.35 12.44
CA THR A 547 -17.33 1.51 11.52
C THR A 547 -18.80 1.52 11.90
N ALA A 548 -19.67 1.35 10.91
CA ALA A 548 -21.09 1.18 11.04
C ALA A 548 -21.51 -0.10 10.33
N ALA A 549 -22.25 -0.98 10.99
CA ALA A 549 -22.66 -2.27 10.42
C ALA A 549 -24.12 -2.63 10.73
N GLN A 550 -24.76 -3.34 9.80
CA GLN A 550 -26.05 -4.01 10.01
C GLN A 550 -26.00 -5.49 9.54
N PRO A 551 -26.90 -6.36 10.03
CA PRO A 551 -26.84 -7.81 9.78
C PRO A 551 -26.91 -8.23 8.30
N ASP A 552 -27.45 -7.40 7.40
CA ASP A 552 -27.60 -7.70 5.96
C ASP A 552 -26.35 -7.35 5.13
N ARG A 553 -25.16 -7.45 5.74
CA ARG A 553 -23.85 -7.10 5.14
C ARG A 553 -23.74 -5.64 4.69
N ARG A 554 -24.54 -4.74 5.29
CA ARG A 554 -24.34 -3.31 5.16
C ARG A 554 -23.20 -2.86 6.05
N TRP A 555 -22.26 -2.13 5.48
CA TRP A 555 -21.09 -1.68 6.21
C TRP A 555 -20.60 -0.33 5.68
N GLY A 556 -20.11 0.50 6.59
CA GLY A 556 -19.51 1.78 6.26
C GLY A 556 -18.49 2.19 7.31
N ARG A 557 -17.72 3.23 7.00
CA ARG A 557 -16.70 3.75 7.90
C ARG A 557 -16.55 5.26 7.78
N ALA A 558 -16.04 5.86 8.84
CA ALA A 558 -15.45 7.19 8.86
C ALA A 558 -14.16 7.11 9.69
N TYR A 559 -13.11 7.81 9.29
CA TYR A 559 -11.82 7.72 9.98
C TYR A 559 -11.12 9.08 9.94
N GLY A 560 -10.09 9.19 10.77
CA GLY A 560 -9.23 10.36 10.75
C GLY A 560 -7.98 10.16 11.59
N THR A 561 -7.05 11.09 11.43
CA THR A 561 -5.96 11.27 12.38
C THR A 561 -6.41 12.27 13.43
N ALA A 562 -5.96 12.07 14.67
CA ALA A 562 -6.17 13.02 15.74
C ALA A 562 -4.80 13.52 16.18
N VAL A 563 -4.65 14.85 16.29
CA VAL A 563 -3.41 15.41 16.81
C VAL A 563 -3.41 15.16 18.32
N PRO A 564 -2.42 14.45 18.90
CA PRO A 564 -2.39 14.23 20.33
C PRO A 564 -2.35 15.56 21.09
N ASN A 565 -3.01 15.62 22.26
CA ASN A 565 -2.82 16.73 23.18
C ASN A 565 -1.41 16.58 23.78
N ARG A 566 -0.53 17.58 23.57
CA ARG A 566 0.84 17.54 24.11
C ARG A 566 0.84 17.80 25.61
N GLY A 567 1.85 17.27 26.29
CA GLY A 567 2.10 17.48 27.73
C GLY A 567 2.82 18.80 28.03
N ASP A 568 2.73 19.78 27.13
CA ASP A 568 3.38 21.09 27.26
C ASP A 568 2.76 21.89 28.42
N ALA A 569 3.48 22.91 28.91
CA ALA A 569 3.01 23.79 29.98
C ALA A 569 1.68 24.50 29.64
N VAL A 570 1.43 24.75 28.35
CA VAL A 570 0.13 25.16 27.83
C VAL A 570 -0.23 24.26 26.66
N ALA A 571 -1.42 23.68 26.69
CA ALA A 571 -1.92 22.79 25.65
C ALA A 571 -3.31 23.22 25.16
N LEU A 572 -3.55 23.05 23.85
CA LEU A 572 -4.85 23.24 23.24
C LEU A 572 -5.50 21.87 22.96
N SER A 573 -6.80 21.78 23.23
CA SER A 573 -7.61 20.63 22.82
C SER A 573 -7.80 20.61 21.30
N SER A 574 -8.53 19.61 20.80
CA SER A 574 -9.08 19.67 19.45
C SER A 574 -10.06 20.84 19.32
N LEU A 575 -10.12 21.43 18.11
CA LEU A 575 -11.08 22.48 17.78
C LEU A 575 -12.39 21.83 17.33
N ILE A 576 -13.48 22.10 18.04
CA ILE A 576 -14.82 21.66 17.67
C ILE A 576 -15.50 22.81 16.94
N VAL A 577 -15.88 22.56 15.69
CA VAL A 577 -16.47 23.55 14.78
C VAL A 577 -17.81 23.01 14.27
N ALA A 578 -18.89 23.71 14.57
CA ALA A 578 -20.23 23.26 14.18
C ALA A 578 -21.21 24.42 14.05
N PRO A 579 -22.10 24.41 13.06
CA PRO A 579 -23.24 25.32 13.03
C PRO A 579 -24.37 24.79 13.92
N GLU A 580 -25.11 25.70 14.56
CA GLU A 580 -26.26 25.35 15.41
C GLU A 580 -27.38 24.65 14.63
N SER A 581 -27.52 24.96 13.33
CA SER A 581 -28.52 24.41 12.42
C SER A 581 -28.52 22.87 12.33
N ARG A 582 -27.40 22.22 12.68
CA ARG A 582 -27.28 20.75 12.68
C ARG A 582 -27.99 20.09 13.86
N GLY A 583 -28.35 20.85 14.90
CA GLY A 583 -29.13 20.40 16.05
C GLY A 583 -28.44 19.39 16.97
N LEU A 584 -27.25 18.88 16.62
CA LEU A 584 -26.47 17.99 17.46
C LEU A 584 -25.66 18.83 18.45
N SER A 585 -25.92 18.63 19.74
CA SER A 585 -25.16 19.28 20.80
C SER A 585 -24.88 18.32 21.95
N TRP A 586 -23.79 18.60 22.65
CA TRP A 586 -23.35 17.92 23.85
C TRP A 586 -23.22 18.95 24.97
N VAL A 587 -23.58 18.57 26.19
CA VAL A 587 -23.45 19.45 27.36
C VAL A 587 -22.30 18.98 28.21
N LEU A 588 -21.28 19.84 28.36
CA LEU A 588 -20.15 19.64 29.26
C LEU A 588 -20.31 20.56 30.48
N ARG A 589 -20.68 19.99 31.63
CA ARG A 589 -20.86 20.65 32.96
C ARG A 589 -21.85 21.82 33.05
N SER A 590 -22.32 22.37 31.95
CA SER A 590 -23.39 23.38 31.79
C SER A 590 -23.24 24.06 30.42
N GLU A 591 -22.07 23.94 29.80
CA GLU A 591 -21.77 24.52 28.52
C GLU A 591 -22.32 23.63 27.41
N ARG A 592 -23.13 24.22 26.52
CA ARG A 592 -23.62 23.58 25.31
C ARG A 592 -22.57 23.73 24.21
N ILE A 593 -22.11 22.59 23.71
CA ILE A 593 -21.13 22.48 22.62
C ILE A 593 -21.87 21.88 21.42
N TYR A 594 -21.87 22.60 20.31
CA TYR A 594 -22.45 22.09 19.05
C TYR A 594 -21.46 21.15 18.37
N LEU A 595 -21.98 20.09 17.74
CA LEU A 595 -21.19 19.05 17.10
C LEU A 595 -21.59 18.91 15.63
N SER A 596 -20.61 18.72 14.75
CA SER A 596 -20.84 18.52 13.32
C SER A 596 -20.05 17.31 12.81
N PRO A 597 -20.70 16.17 12.55
CA PRO A 597 -20.02 14.97 12.05
C PRO A 597 -19.32 15.14 10.69
N GLY A 598 -19.84 16.03 9.83
CA GLY A 598 -19.42 16.12 8.43
C GLY A 598 -18.44 17.25 8.12
N GLY A 599 -18.16 18.16 9.06
CA GLY A 599 -17.27 19.31 8.84
C GLY A 599 -17.76 20.36 7.84
N THR A 600 -18.77 20.06 7.01
CA THR A 600 -19.34 20.98 6.03
C THR A 600 -20.24 22.03 6.68
N ILE A 601 -19.93 23.30 6.41
CA ILE A 601 -20.60 24.47 7.00
C ILE A 601 -21.16 25.34 5.88
N LYS A 602 -22.44 25.70 5.97
CA LYS A 602 -23.03 26.68 5.06
C LYS A 602 -22.58 28.08 5.46
N ARG A 603 -22.13 28.88 4.49
CA ARG A 603 -21.55 30.21 4.77
C ARG A 603 -22.48 31.17 5.51
N GLY A 604 -23.78 31.09 5.24
CA GLY A 604 -24.78 31.96 5.87
C GLY A 604 -25.13 31.60 7.31
N GLU A 605 -24.56 30.54 7.86
CA GLU A 605 -24.88 30.06 9.22
C GLU A 605 -23.76 30.46 10.21
N PRO A 606 -24.11 30.91 11.43
CA PRO A 606 -23.12 31.17 12.46
C PRO A 606 -22.32 29.91 12.78
N LEU A 607 -20.99 30.02 12.80
CA LEU A 607 -20.10 28.93 13.15
C LEU A 607 -19.75 29.00 14.64
N HIS A 608 -20.13 28.00 15.41
CA HIS A 608 -19.66 27.84 16.78
C HIS A 608 -18.28 27.17 16.78
N LEU A 609 -17.33 27.80 17.45
CA LEU A 609 -16.00 27.28 17.74
C LEU A 609 -15.89 27.03 19.24
N PHE A 610 -15.62 25.78 19.62
CA PHE A 610 -15.29 25.40 20.98
C PHE A 610 -13.90 24.75 21.04
N TYR A 611 -13.12 25.11 22.05
CA TYR A 611 -11.87 24.45 22.40
C TYR A 611 -11.56 24.67 23.88
N GLN A 612 -10.62 23.92 24.42
CA GLN A 612 -10.10 24.08 25.76
C GLN A 612 -8.62 24.43 25.72
N VAL A 613 -8.21 25.24 26.69
CA VAL A 613 -6.81 25.54 27.00
C VAL A 613 -6.51 24.91 28.35
N ARG A 614 -5.47 24.06 28.41
CA ARG A 614 -4.94 23.56 29.68
C ARG A 614 -3.63 24.29 29.99
N ALA A 615 -3.49 24.85 31.17
CA ALA A 615 -2.27 25.54 31.62
C ALA A 615 -1.73 24.92 32.92
N GLN A 616 -0.41 24.75 33.00
CA GLN A 616 0.32 24.39 34.21
C GLN A 616 0.80 25.68 34.88
N GLY A 617 0.01 26.18 35.82
CA GLY A 617 0.19 27.48 36.46
C GLY A 617 -0.57 28.60 35.75
N ALA A 618 -1.07 29.55 36.56
CA ALA A 618 -1.86 30.67 36.06
C ALA A 618 -1.01 31.65 35.21
N ILE A 619 -1.57 32.07 34.07
CA ILE A 619 -1.00 33.07 33.17
C ILE A 619 -1.90 34.30 33.17
N ALA A 620 -1.41 35.38 33.78
CA ALA A 620 -2.18 36.62 33.98
C ALA A 620 -2.54 37.36 32.68
N ALA A 621 -1.85 37.10 31.57
CA ALA A 621 -2.18 37.70 30.28
C ALA A 621 -1.70 36.79 29.15
N ALA A 622 -2.64 36.07 28.54
CA ALA A 622 -2.42 35.29 27.33
C ALA A 622 -3.16 35.95 26.15
N GLY A 623 -2.45 36.13 25.04
CA GLY A 623 -3.05 36.53 23.76
C GLY A 623 -3.55 35.30 23.01
N THR A 624 -4.79 35.33 22.53
CA THR A 624 -5.32 34.31 21.62
C THR A 624 -5.64 34.93 20.27
N THR A 625 -5.20 34.29 19.20
CA THR A 625 -5.49 34.68 17.82
C THR A 625 -6.13 33.51 17.09
N ILE A 626 -7.24 33.76 16.40
CA ILE A 626 -7.95 32.83 15.53
C ILE A 626 -7.78 33.33 14.10
N GLU A 627 -7.25 32.50 13.22
CA GLU A 627 -7.05 32.81 11.80
C GLU A 627 -7.79 31.81 10.92
N VAL A 628 -8.44 32.28 9.86
CA VAL A 628 -9.04 31.44 8.83
C VAL A 628 -8.36 31.75 7.50
N ARG A 629 -7.74 30.75 6.88
CA ARG A 629 -6.95 30.88 5.64
C ARG A 629 -7.51 29.96 4.57
N SER A 630 -7.52 30.40 3.32
CA SER A 630 -7.90 29.55 2.18
C SER A 630 -6.82 28.49 1.94
N VAL A 631 -7.21 27.24 1.72
CA VAL A 631 -6.31 26.15 1.32
C VAL A 631 -6.29 26.12 -0.21
N ALA A 632 -5.58 27.08 -0.82
CA ALA A 632 -5.27 27.04 -2.24
C ALA A 632 -3.97 26.25 -2.46
N GLU A 633 -3.87 25.50 -3.56
CA GLU A 633 -2.66 24.73 -3.88
C GLU A 633 -1.43 25.65 -4.01
N GLY A 634 -0.46 25.49 -3.10
CA GLY A 634 0.93 25.92 -3.30
C GLY A 634 1.35 27.31 -2.80
N ALA A 635 0.49 28.12 -2.17
CA ALA A 635 0.90 29.42 -1.63
C ALA A 635 0.31 29.71 -0.24
N GLU A 636 1.12 30.25 0.68
CA GLU A 636 0.64 30.84 1.93
C GLU A 636 -0.27 32.04 1.61
N GLN A 637 -1.57 31.84 1.77
CA GLN A 637 -2.56 32.91 1.61
C GLN A 637 -2.62 33.76 2.89
N PRO A 638 -2.86 35.08 2.79
CA PRO A 638 -3.17 35.89 3.96
C PRO A 638 -4.43 35.37 4.65
N ALA A 639 -4.54 35.61 5.96
CA ALA A 639 -5.74 35.27 6.72
C ALA A 639 -6.95 36.02 6.13
N ALA A 640 -7.97 35.28 5.72
CA ALA A 640 -9.23 35.82 5.25
C ALA A 640 -10.06 36.40 6.40
N ILE A 641 -9.91 35.81 7.60
CA ILE A 641 -10.46 36.30 8.86
C ILE A 641 -9.37 36.18 9.92
N GLN A 642 -9.21 37.21 10.74
CA GLN A 642 -8.35 37.19 11.92
C GLN A 642 -9.08 37.84 13.10
N VAL A 643 -9.15 37.13 14.21
CA VAL A 643 -9.76 37.61 15.47
C VAL A 643 -8.74 37.43 16.58
N SER A 644 -8.45 38.51 17.32
CA SER A 644 -7.51 38.46 18.45
C SER A 644 -8.18 38.98 19.72
N PHE A 645 -7.89 38.34 20.85
CA PHE A 645 -8.33 38.78 22.17
C PHE A 645 -7.31 38.37 23.24
N THR A 646 -7.34 39.05 24.38
CA THR A 646 -6.51 38.72 25.54
C THR A 646 -7.38 38.24 26.68
N GLY A 647 -6.84 37.36 27.52
CA GLY A 647 -7.51 36.86 28.71
C GLY A 647 -6.53 36.27 29.71
N GLU A 648 -7.03 36.05 30.93
CA GLU A 648 -6.33 35.27 31.94
C GLU A 648 -6.53 33.77 31.66
N LEU A 649 -5.48 32.98 31.81
CA LEU A 649 -5.58 31.52 31.82
C LEU A 649 -5.32 31.05 33.25
N PRO A 650 -6.36 30.64 34.01
CA PRO A 650 -6.14 30.04 35.32
C PRO A 650 -5.37 28.71 35.19
N ASP A 651 -4.83 28.25 36.31
CA ASP A 651 -4.28 26.89 36.42
C ASP A 651 -5.38 25.85 36.13
N GLY A 652 -5.03 24.78 35.41
CA GLY A 652 -5.97 23.73 34.99
C GLY A 652 -6.59 23.96 33.61
N VAL A 653 -7.86 23.55 33.43
CA VAL A 653 -8.55 23.53 32.13
C VAL A 653 -9.59 24.65 32.00
N THR A 654 -9.46 25.47 30.96
CA THR A 654 -10.41 26.55 30.62
C THR A 654 -11.10 26.28 29.29
N GLY A 655 -12.44 26.23 29.29
CA GLY A 655 -13.25 26.14 28.07
C GLY A 655 -13.42 27.51 27.40
N VAL A 656 -13.33 27.56 26.08
CA VAL A 656 -13.51 28.77 25.28
C VAL A 656 -14.53 28.52 24.17
N ASN A 657 -15.58 29.35 24.15
CA ASN A 657 -16.63 29.34 23.15
C ASN A 657 -16.64 30.65 22.35
N ARG A 658 -16.69 30.56 21.03
CA ARG A 658 -16.77 31.71 20.13
C ARG A 658 -17.77 31.43 19.01
N ILE A 659 -18.37 32.49 18.51
CA ILE A 659 -19.22 32.45 17.33
C ILE A 659 -18.54 33.29 16.26
N LEU A 660 -18.37 32.71 15.07
CA LEU A 660 -17.71 33.33 13.93
C LEU A 660 -18.72 33.44 12.78
N ASP A 661 -18.73 34.59 12.11
CA ASP A 661 -19.48 34.81 10.88
C ASP A 661 -18.56 34.58 9.67
N LEU A 662 -18.88 33.56 8.87
CA LEU A 662 -18.12 33.19 7.67
C LEU A 662 -18.84 33.59 6.38
N SER A 663 -19.90 34.38 6.45
CA SER A 663 -20.76 34.73 5.31
C SER A 663 -20.04 35.45 4.16
N GLN A 664 -18.95 36.15 4.49
CA GLN A 664 -18.14 36.89 3.52
C GLN A 664 -17.13 36.02 2.77
N LEU A 665 -16.91 34.78 3.22
CA LEU A 665 -15.98 33.86 2.56
C LEU A 665 -16.62 33.28 1.28
N LYS A 666 -15.76 32.84 0.35
CA LYS A 666 -16.23 32.12 -0.84
C LYS A 666 -16.43 30.64 -0.47
N PRO A 667 -17.24 29.88 -1.23
CA PRO A 667 -17.26 28.43 -1.09
C PRO A 667 -15.86 27.88 -1.34
N GLY A 668 -15.47 26.86 -0.58
CA GLY A 668 -14.15 26.24 -0.70
C GLY A 668 -13.61 25.72 0.62
N ARG A 669 -12.35 25.27 0.57
CA ARG A 669 -11.65 24.63 1.69
C ARG A 669 -10.79 25.64 2.43
N TYR A 670 -10.92 25.68 3.75
CA TYR A 670 -10.23 26.63 4.63
C TYR A 670 -9.54 25.91 5.79
N SER A 671 -8.41 26.45 6.25
CA SER A 671 -7.78 26.06 7.50
C SER A 671 -8.07 27.11 8.57
N MET A 672 -8.62 26.70 9.70
CA MET A 672 -8.79 27.53 10.88
C MET A 672 -7.72 27.18 11.91
N GLU A 673 -6.90 28.15 12.31
CA GLU A 673 -5.88 28.01 13.34
C GLU A 673 -6.20 28.86 14.57
N VAL A 674 -6.06 28.27 15.75
CA VAL A 674 -6.08 28.96 17.04
C VAL A 674 -4.67 28.96 17.60
N ARG A 675 -4.14 30.13 17.93
CA ARG A 675 -2.82 30.35 18.54
C ARG A 675 -3.00 30.99 19.90
N VAL A 676 -2.34 30.45 20.90
CA VAL A 676 -2.22 31.03 22.25
C VAL A 676 -0.77 31.45 22.45
N GLY A 677 -0.55 32.71 22.80
CA GLY A 677 0.75 33.27 23.11
C GLY A 677 0.79 33.98 24.45
N ASP A 678 1.97 34.20 24.98
CA ASP A 678 2.17 34.97 26.22
C ASP A 678 2.02 36.48 25.99
N LYS A 679 2.23 37.27 27.05
CA LYS A 679 2.20 38.75 27.00
C LYS A 679 3.20 39.38 26.03
N THR A 680 4.25 38.67 25.65
CA THR A 680 5.28 39.12 24.69
C THR A 680 4.93 38.74 23.24
N GLY A 681 3.87 37.94 23.05
CA GLY A 681 3.48 37.37 21.77
C GLY A 681 4.23 36.07 21.43
N ALA A 682 5.03 35.52 22.36
CA ALA A 682 5.68 34.24 22.14
C ALA A 682 4.63 33.12 22.10
N LEU A 683 4.70 32.25 21.08
CA LEU A 683 3.73 31.18 20.89
C LEU A 683 3.86 30.13 21.99
N LEU A 684 2.79 29.90 22.74
CA LEU A 684 2.70 28.87 23.78
C LEU A 684 2.08 27.59 23.22
N ALA A 685 0.97 27.71 22.48
CA ALA A 685 0.29 26.58 21.86
C ALA A 685 -0.40 26.99 20.56
N ARG A 686 -0.58 26.04 19.64
CA ARG A 686 -1.41 26.22 18.44
C ARG A 686 -2.20 24.96 18.09
N ARG A 687 -3.33 25.14 17.42
CA ARG A 687 -4.16 24.06 16.91
C ARG A 687 -4.84 24.46 15.62
N THR A 688 -4.98 23.53 14.68
CA THR A 688 -5.57 23.77 13.37
C THR A 688 -6.68 22.76 13.07
N VAL A 689 -7.72 23.18 12.36
CA VAL A 689 -8.77 22.33 11.81
C VAL A 689 -9.08 22.75 10.37
N ILE A 690 -9.53 21.81 9.54
CA ILE A 690 -9.97 22.09 8.17
C ILE A 690 -11.49 22.22 8.13
N LEU A 691 -11.96 23.19 7.35
CA LEU A 691 -13.36 23.53 7.14
C LEU A 691 -13.69 23.46 5.65
N ASP A 692 -14.86 22.90 5.32
CA ASP A 692 -15.41 22.92 3.97
C ASP A 692 -16.65 23.83 3.96
N LEU A 693 -16.57 24.95 3.24
CA LEU A 693 -17.61 25.96 3.16
C LEU A 693 -18.44 25.84 1.88
N GLU A 694 -19.77 25.81 2.04
CA GLU A 694 -20.77 25.79 0.95
C GLU A 694 -21.47 27.15 0.76
#